data_AF-A0A8S1B0H0-F1
#
_entry.id   AF-A0A8S1B0H0-F1
#
_cell.length_a   1.000
_cell.length_b   1.000
_cell.length_c   1.000
_cell.angle_alpha   90.00
_cell.angle_beta   90.00
_cell.angle_gamma   90.00
#
_symmetry.space_group_name_H-M   'P 1'
#
loop_
_entity.id
_entity.type
_entity.pdbx_description
1 polymer ?
#
loop_
_entity_poly.entity_id
_entity_poly.type
_entity_poly.pdbx_seq_one_letter_code
_entity_poly.pdbx_strand_id
1 'polypeptide(L)'
;MKWGGEALVRGATAQFAGVGRLRRALVLLAAAACTAAALLYWRQQSGDRAHRPIHALYTEVEPQWSWVCRNYRCERLLASEMTTLQSLQTCNMLCDSTQLWPQPTGPVSLATAVVPVVIDGFSLKIVSSPSKEVSDLLSEAFEMMKDDINMQEEDDDIRQISYGSPRPVVVRVAINGSADPRMRLDTDESYKLFLRPVKKSLVVDITAQSFCGARHGFETLSQIVWRDPYAGTLLILEAATVVDSPHYSYRGLLLDTARNFFPTKAIIRTIDAMAACKMNTFHWHVSDSQSFPLRLDSAPQLAQHGAYGPDAVYTTQDVKTIVRHAKLRGIRVLLEVDAPAHVGRAWGWGPAEGLGHLAHCIEAEPWSAYCGEPPCGQLNPRNPHVYELLERIYREIIELTEVDDLFHLGGDEVSERCWVQHFNDTDPMDLWLEFTRGAIKSLERANRGKLPDISLLWSSRLTRSPYLERLDPNTIGVHVWGSSRWTESRAVLDSGFRAVLSHVDAWYLDCGFGSWRDSSDGHCGPYRSWQQMYEHRPWTEESAALVPGIGNAAAWHVMGGSACQWTEQLGPGGLDARVWPRSAAVAERLWSDRVEGATADVYLRLDTQRARLVRRGVHAAPLWPRWCEHNPNACL
;
A
#
# COMPACT_ATOMS: atom_id res chain seq x y z
N MET A 1 77.42 80.22 -53.51
CA MET A 1 76.88 79.84 -52.19
C MET A 1 75.52 79.19 -52.39
N LYS A 2 75.30 77.99 -51.79
CA LYS A 2 74.02 77.38 -51.31
C LYS A 2 72.81 77.34 -52.28
N TRP A 3 71.90 76.37 -52.33
CA TRP A 3 71.64 75.04 -51.76
C TRP A 3 70.35 74.54 -52.47
N GLY A 4 70.17 73.22 -52.63
CA GLY A 4 68.85 72.55 -52.50
C GLY A 4 68.03 72.26 -53.76
N GLY A 5 67.61 70.98 -53.91
CA GLY A 5 66.41 70.61 -54.69
C GLY A 5 66.38 69.24 -55.36
N GLU A 6 66.52 68.12 -54.62
CA GLU A 6 66.05 66.79 -55.05
C GLU A 6 64.61 66.54 -54.53
N ALA A 7 63.71 66.04 -55.39
CA ALA A 7 62.68 65.01 -55.08
C ALA A 7 61.66 64.87 -56.21
N LEU A 8 61.35 63.61 -56.60
CA LEU A 8 60.10 63.06 -57.20
C LEU A 8 60.28 62.13 -58.42
N VAL A 9 60.98 61.00 -58.27
CA VAL A 9 60.69 59.78 -59.07
C VAL A 9 61.01 58.51 -58.27
N ARG A 10 60.26 58.20 -57.19
CA ARG A 10 60.23 56.87 -56.56
C ARG A 10 58.87 56.63 -55.90
N GLY A 11 57.86 56.24 -56.69
CA GLY A 11 56.50 56.05 -56.16
C GLY A 11 55.68 54.88 -56.72
N ALA A 12 56.09 54.21 -57.81
CA ALA A 12 55.16 53.32 -58.53
C ALA A 12 55.47 51.81 -58.51
N THR A 13 56.59 51.34 -57.93
CA THR A 13 56.99 49.93 -58.02
C THR A 13 56.87 49.11 -56.72
N ALA A 14 56.48 49.70 -55.59
CA ALA A 14 56.39 48.99 -54.32
C ALA A 14 54.96 48.51 -53.94
N GLN A 15 53.90 48.99 -54.60
CA GLN A 15 52.51 48.69 -54.20
C GLN A 15 51.91 47.42 -54.84
N PHE A 16 52.52 46.86 -55.89
CA PHE A 16 51.99 45.65 -56.56
C PHE A 16 52.52 44.32 -56.00
N ALA A 17 53.59 44.33 -55.18
CA ALA A 17 54.14 43.10 -54.59
C ALA A 17 53.42 42.66 -53.30
N GLY A 18 52.80 43.57 -52.56
CA GLY A 18 52.08 43.28 -51.31
C GLY A 18 50.73 42.60 -51.51
N VAL A 19 49.98 43.01 -52.55
CA VAL A 19 48.64 42.48 -52.86
C VAL A 19 48.71 41.03 -53.34
N GLY A 20 49.76 40.64 -54.06
CA GLY A 20 49.99 39.25 -54.49
C GLY A 20 50.32 38.29 -53.34
N ARG A 21 51.04 38.75 -52.31
CA ARG A 21 51.35 37.96 -51.11
C ARG A 21 50.12 37.77 -50.22
N LEU A 22 49.30 38.81 -50.05
CA LEU A 22 48.07 38.73 -49.27
C LEU A 22 47.04 37.79 -49.92
N ARG A 23 46.88 37.85 -51.25
CA ARG A 23 46.02 36.91 -51.99
C ARG A 23 46.49 35.47 -51.87
N ARG A 24 47.79 35.19 -51.95
CA ARG A 24 48.33 33.84 -51.76
C ARG A 24 48.13 33.33 -50.33
N ALA A 25 48.31 34.19 -49.32
CA ALA A 25 48.05 33.83 -47.93
C ALA A 25 46.56 33.53 -47.66
N LEU A 26 45.65 34.33 -48.23
CA LEU A 26 44.20 34.10 -48.12
C LEU A 26 43.75 32.82 -48.84
N VAL A 27 44.31 32.52 -50.01
CA VAL A 27 44.02 31.26 -50.73
C VAL A 27 44.56 30.05 -49.96
N LEU A 28 45.74 30.15 -49.34
CA LEU A 28 46.30 29.09 -48.51
C LEU A 28 45.50 28.87 -47.21
N LEU A 29 45.02 29.94 -46.58
CA LEU A 29 44.13 29.86 -45.41
C LEU A 29 42.76 29.28 -45.77
N ALA A 30 42.18 29.67 -46.91
CA ALA A 30 40.94 29.09 -47.39
C ALA A 30 41.10 27.62 -47.77
N ALA A 31 42.21 27.25 -48.42
CA ALA A 31 42.52 25.87 -48.74
C ALA A 31 42.73 25.02 -47.47
N ALA A 32 43.43 25.55 -46.45
CA ALA A 32 43.62 24.91 -45.15
C ALA A 32 42.30 24.77 -44.37
N ALA A 33 41.42 25.77 -44.42
CA ALA A 33 40.10 25.71 -43.82
C ALA A 33 39.21 24.69 -44.53
N CYS A 34 39.25 24.62 -45.86
CA CYS A 34 38.53 23.60 -46.63
C CYS A 34 39.10 22.20 -46.39
N THR A 35 40.41 22.02 -46.23
CA THR A 35 40.99 20.72 -45.87
C THR A 35 40.69 20.34 -44.42
N ALA A 36 40.67 21.29 -43.49
CA ALA A 36 40.26 21.04 -42.10
C ALA A 36 38.76 20.69 -42.03
N ALA A 37 37.91 21.38 -42.78
CA ALA A 37 36.48 21.08 -42.90
C ALA A 37 36.26 19.73 -43.58
N ALA A 38 37.02 19.42 -44.65
CA ALA A 38 36.96 18.10 -45.30
C ALA A 38 37.50 17.00 -44.39
N LEU A 39 38.54 17.24 -43.57
CA LEU A 39 39.03 16.29 -42.58
C LEU A 39 38.07 16.13 -41.40
N LEU A 40 37.38 17.18 -40.97
CA LEU A 40 36.34 17.10 -39.94
C LEU A 40 35.08 16.39 -40.47
N TYR A 41 34.66 16.69 -41.70
CA TYR A 41 33.58 16.00 -42.39
C TYR A 41 33.93 14.53 -42.66
N TRP A 42 35.17 14.26 -43.10
CA TRP A 42 35.67 12.92 -43.30
C TRP A 42 35.87 12.21 -41.96
N ARG A 43 36.24 12.86 -40.86
CA ARG A 43 36.31 12.28 -39.50
C ARG A 43 34.93 12.07 -38.86
N GLN A 44 33.93 12.84 -39.30
CA GLN A 44 32.52 12.65 -38.96
C GLN A 44 31.90 11.49 -39.77
N GLN A 45 32.35 11.26 -41.01
CA GLN A 45 31.96 10.10 -41.83
C GLN A 45 32.79 8.83 -41.55
N SER A 46 34.07 8.96 -41.23
CA SER A 46 35.01 7.87 -40.84
C SER A 46 35.07 7.66 -39.33
N GLY A 47 34.13 8.27 -38.60
CA GLY A 47 33.66 7.81 -37.30
C GLY A 47 32.91 6.49 -37.43
N ASP A 48 33.45 5.55 -38.21
CA ASP A 48 33.00 4.17 -38.39
C ASP A 48 33.43 3.34 -37.16
N ARG A 49 33.17 3.90 -35.98
CA ARG A 49 32.95 3.16 -34.73
C ARG A 49 31.45 3.02 -34.46
N ALA A 50 30.61 3.22 -35.47
CA ALA A 50 29.21 2.82 -35.44
C ALA A 50 29.15 1.33 -35.81
N HIS A 51 28.44 0.52 -35.02
CA HIS A 51 28.33 -0.94 -35.12
C HIS A 51 29.49 -1.72 -34.52
N ARG A 52 29.78 -1.49 -33.23
CA ARG A 52 29.87 -2.72 -32.40
C ARG A 52 28.44 -3.23 -32.29
N PRO A 53 28.09 -4.36 -32.90
CA PRO A 53 26.76 -4.91 -32.69
C PRO A 53 26.60 -5.11 -31.18
N ILE A 54 25.52 -4.56 -30.61
CA ILE A 54 25.17 -4.72 -29.19
C ILE A 54 25.21 -6.20 -28.78
N HIS A 55 24.97 -7.08 -29.76
CA HIS A 55 25.20 -8.54 -29.77
C HIS A 55 26.53 -9.01 -29.14
N ALA A 56 27.62 -8.26 -29.24
CA ALA A 56 28.93 -8.67 -28.70
C ALA A 56 29.07 -8.51 -27.16
N LEU A 57 28.04 -7.97 -26.48
CA LEU A 57 28.07 -7.71 -25.04
C LEU A 57 27.29 -8.74 -24.20
N TYR A 58 26.51 -9.63 -24.82
CA TYR A 58 25.62 -10.59 -24.16
C TYR A 58 26.02 -12.03 -24.53
N THR A 59 26.10 -12.93 -23.55
CA THR A 59 26.68 -14.28 -23.71
C THR A 59 25.66 -15.40 -23.91
N GLU A 60 24.39 -15.21 -23.51
CA GLU A 60 23.38 -16.28 -23.56
C GLU A 60 22.07 -15.87 -24.24
N VAL A 61 21.47 -14.73 -23.84
CA VAL A 61 20.23 -14.22 -24.45
C VAL A 61 20.45 -12.79 -24.93
N GLU A 62 20.38 -12.59 -26.23
CA GLU A 62 20.46 -11.25 -26.81
C GLU A 62 19.20 -10.44 -26.44
N PRO A 63 19.36 -9.17 -25.98
CA PRO A 63 18.23 -8.28 -25.80
C PRO A 63 17.45 -8.17 -27.10
N GLN A 64 16.15 -8.50 -27.07
CA GLN A 64 15.30 -8.41 -28.25
C GLN A 64 14.65 -7.02 -28.36
N TRP A 65 14.45 -6.35 -27.23
CA TRP A 65 13.62 -5.16 -27.12
C TRP A 65 14.29 -4.03 -26.33
N SER A 66 14.01 -2.80 -26.70
CA SER A 66 14.31 -1.60 -25.91
C SER A 66 13.06 -0.71 -25.87
N TRP A 67 12.95 0.16 -24.87
CA TRP A 67 11.85 1.11 -24.77
C TRP A 67 12.34 2.54 -24.87
N VAL A 68 11.65 3.34 -25.68
CA VAL A 68 11.97 4.76 -25.88
C VAL A 68 10.74 5.60 -25.56
N CYS A 69 10.98 6.70 -24.85
CA CYS A 69 9.94 7.68 -24.62
C CYS A 69 9.65 8.49 -25.90
N ARG A 70 8.42 8.40 -26.40
CA ARG A 70 7.91 9.19 -27.53
C ARG A 70 6.52 9.69 -27.18
N ASN A 71 6.31 11.02 -27.27
CA ASN A 71 5.03 11.65 -26.91
C ASN A 71 4.49 11.17 -25.56
N TYR A 72 5.36 11.16 -24.53
CA TYR A 72 5.00 10.76 -23.17
C TYR A 72 4.60 9.28 -23.02
N ARG A 73 5.02 8.44 -23.97
CA ARG A 73 4.71 7.00 -24.02
C ARG A 73 5.95 6.17 -24.24
N CYS A 74 6.05 5.05 -23.54
CA CYS A 74 7.10 4.07 -23.75
C CYS A 74 6.76 3.16 -24.92
N GLU A 75 7.42 3.38 -26.05
CA GLU A 75 7.29 2.56 -27.26
C GLU A 75 8.37 1.47 -27.28
N ARG A 76 7.95 0.24 -27.55
CA ARG A 76 8.83 -0.91 -27.68
C ARG A 76 9.43 -0.97 -29.09
N LEU A 77 10.74 -1.04 -29.18
CA LEU A 77 11.51 -1.09 -30.44
C LEU A 77 12.49 -2.27 -30.42
N LEU A 78 12.92 -2.72 -31.59
CA LEU A 78 13.92 -3.77 -31.71
C LEU A 78 15.26 -3.29 -31.16
N ALA A 79 15.89 -4.08 -30.29
CA ALA A 79 17.17 -3.72 -29.68
C ALA A 79 18.28 -3.51 -30.73
N SER A 80 18.22 -4.23 -31.85
CA SER A 80 19.16 -4.10 -32.97
C SER A 80 19.10 -2.74 -33.68
N GLU A 81 18.01 -2.00 -33.53
CA GLU A 81 17.80 -0.68 -34.14
C GLU A 81 18.25 0.46 -33.22
N MET A 82 18.67 0.14 -32.00
CA MET A 82 18.96 1.13 -30.95
C MET A 82 20.47 1.27 -30.72
N THR A 83 20.91 2.47 -30.36
CA THR A 83 22.29 2.74 -29.93
C THR A 83 22.46 2.58 -28.42
N THR A 84 21.39 2.75 -27.65
CA THR A 84 21.31 2.59 -26.21
C THR A 84 20.12 1.73 -25.84
N LEU A 85 20.34 0.71 -25.02
CA LEU A 85 19.26 -0.12 -24.50
C LEU A 85 18.73 0.46 -23.19
N GLN A 86 17.41 0.39 -23.03
CA GLN A 86 16.70 0.88 -21.86
C GLN A 86 15.52 -0.05 -21.57
N SER A 87 15.35 -0.43 -20.31
CA SER A 87 14.22 -1.26 -19.90
C SER A 87 12.91 -0.47 -19.90
N LEU A 88 11.79 -1.19 -19.97
CA LEU A 88 10.47 -0.59 -19.81
C LEU A 88 10.36 0.21 -18.51
N GLN A 89 10.88 -0.31 -17.40
CA GLN A 89 10.81 0.38 -16.11
C GLN A 89 11.58 1.69 -16.14
N THR A 90 12.81 1.71 -16.66
CA THR A 90 13.58 2.94 -16.82
C THR A 90 12.85 3.92 -17.74
N CYS A 91 12.21 3.43 -18.80
CA CYS A 91 11.37 4.29 -19.65
C CYS A 91 10.18 4.88 -18.87
N ASN A 92 9.41 4.05 -18.16
CA ASN A 92 8.26 4.49 -17.39
C ASN A 92 8.65 5.55 -16.35
N MET A 93 9.78 5.36 -15.66
CA MET A 93 10.28 6.31 -14.67
C MET A 93 10.70 7.68 -15.24
N LEU A 94 11.07 7.76 -16.53
CA LEU A 94 11.61 8.97 -17.15
C LEU A 94 10.68 9.65 -18.15
N CYS A 95 9.63 8.96 -18.62
CA CYS A 95 8.93 9.37 -19.83
C CYS A 95 7.84 10.45 -19.62
N ASP A 96 7.07 10.43 -18.53
CA ASP A 96 6.16 11.55 -18.20
C ASP A 96 5.49 11.44 -16.82
N SER A 97 4.78 10.33 -16.55
CA SER A 97 3.92 10.23 -15.35
C SER A 97 4.64 9.66 -14.13
N THR A 98 4.29 10.19 -12.96
CA THR A 98 4.85 9.73 -11.68
C THR A 98 4.49 8.26 -11.47
N GLN A 99 5.45 7.35 -11.63
CA GLN A 99 5.23 5.91 -11.45
C GLN A 99 5.13 5.49 -9.96
N LEU A 100 4.81 6.44 -9.09
CA LEU A 100 4.64 6.21 -7.67
C LEU A 100 3.25 5.65 -7.37
N TRP A 101 3.19 4.73 -6.40
CA TRP A 101 1.95 4.13 -5.93
C TRP A 101 1.95 4.01 -4.39
N PRO A 102 0.98 4.57 -3.66
CA PRO A 102 0.00 5.54 -4.14
C PRO A 102 0.64 6.79 -4.73
N GLN A 103 -0.07 7.44 -5.64
CA GLN A 103 0.33 8.72 -6.18
C GLN A 103 0.33 9.80 -5.08
N PRO A 104 1.42 10.54 -4.86
CA PRO A 104 1.45 11.55 -3.80
C PRO A 104 0.35 12.62 -3.94
N THR A 105 -0.09 13.15 -2.80
CA THR A 105 -1.15 14.18 -2.72
C THR A 105 -0.63 15.60 -2.88
N GLY A 106 0.62 15.87 -2.46
CA GLY A 106 1.24 17.17 -2.55
C GLY A 106 2.16 17.35 -3.77
N PRO A 107 2.99 18.41 -3.77
CA PRO A 107 3.95 18.68 -4.84
C PRO A 107 4.91 17.51 -5.12
N VAL A 108 5.01 17.15 -6.42
CA VAL A 108 5.96 16.15 -6.94
C VAL A 108 6.77 16.74 -8.07
N SER A 109 8.09 16.56 -8.03
CA SER A 109 9.02 16.86 -9.12
C SER A 109 10.05 15.74 -9.20
N LEU A 110 10.12 15.06 -10.34
CA LEU A 110 11.03 13.95 -10.57
C LEU A 110 11.99 14.32 -11.71
N ALA A 111 13.29 14.04 -11.54
CA ALA A 111 14.26 14.25 -12.61
C ALA A 111 14.01 13.31 -13.79
N THR A 112 14.34 13.77 -14.99
CA THR A 112 14.34 12.96 -16.22
C THR A 112 15.68 12.27 -16.49
N ALA A 113 16.55 12.23 -15.48
CA ALA A 113 17.87 11.61 -15.51
C ALA A 113 18.05 10.63 -14.35
N VAL A 114 18.89 9.61 -14.57
CA VAL A 114 19.15 8.52 -13.62
C VAL A 114 20.64 8.39 -13.34
N VAL A 115 20.96 7.81 -12.19
CA VAL A 115 22.32 7.61 -11.71
C VAL A 115 22.46 6.16 -11.23
N PRO A 116 23.58 5.47 -11.53
CA PRO A 116 23.83 4.15 -10.98
C PRO A 116 24.14 4.23 -9.48
N VAL A 117 23.63 3.27 -8.72
CA VAL A 117 23.86 3.10 -7.28
C VAL A 117 24.04 1.61 -6.95
N VAL A 118 24.55 1.31 -5.76
CA VAL A 118 24.63 -0.05 -5.20
C VAL A 118 24.03 -0.04 -3.81
N ILE A 119 23.42 -1.14 -3.37
CA ILE A 119 22.65 -1.18 -2.13
C ILE A 119 23.51 -0.92 -0.89
N ASP A 120 24.74 -1.45 -0.87
CA ASP A 120 25.72 -1.19 0.20
C ASP A 120 26.19 0.27 0.24
N GLY A 121 25.93 1.03 -0.83
CA GLY A 121 26.18 2.46 -0.90
C GLY A 121 25.14 3.31 -0.18
N PHE A 122 24.04 2.72 0.30
CA PHE A 122 23.00 3.41 1.07
C PHE A 122 23.38 3.46 2.55
N SER A 123 23.39 4.66 3.12
CA SER A 123 23.69 4.89 4.54
C SER A 123 22.64 5.78 5.20
N LEU A 124 22.24 5.44 6.41
CA LEU A 124 21.29 6.23 7.21
C LEU A 124 22.04 7.21 8.11
N LYS A 125 21.55 8.45 8.17
CA LYS A 125 21.92 9.47 9.15
C LYS A 125 20.67 10.06 9.78
N ILE A 126 20.40 9.67 11.02
CA ILE A 126 19.34 10.28 11.82
C ILE A 126 19.82 11.68 12.26
N VAL A 127 19.18 12.72 11.74
CA VAL A 127 19.49 14.13 12.01
C VAL A 127 18.81 14.60 13.29
N SER A 128 17.54 14.25 13.47
CA SER A 128 16.77 14.47 14.69
C SER A 128 15.79 13.32 14.89
N SER A 129 15.58 12.95 16.15
CA SER A 129 14.59 11.96 16.56
C SER A 129 14.11 12.30 17.98
N PRO A 130 12.81 12.19 18.26
CA PRO A 130 12.23 12.56 19.55
C PRO A 130 12.52 11.54 20.66
N SER A 131 12.91 10.31 20.33
CA SER A 131 13.23 9.28 21.31
C SER A 131 14.26 8.26 20.80
N LYS A 132 14.85 7.49 21.71
CA LYS A 132 15.73 6.37 21.35
C LYS A 132 14.96 5.28 20.61
N GLU A 133 13.75 4.94 21.08
CA GLU A 133 12.91 3.91 20.45
C GLU A 133 12.61 4.26 18.97
N VAL A 134 12.24 5.51 18.68
CA VAL A 134 12.03 5.96 17.30
C VAL A 134 13.32 5.85 16.47
N SER A 135 14.48 6.12 17.07
CA SER A 135 15.77 6.02 16.38
C SER A 135 16.16 4.58 16.03
N ASP A 136 15.91 3.65 16.96
CA ASP A 136 16.17 2.23 16.78
C ASP A 136 15.25 1.66 15.67
N LEU A 137 13.95 2.00 15.74
CA LEU A 137 12.97 1.60 14.73
C LEU A 137 13.25 2.19 13.34
N LEU A 138 13.71 3.44 13.26
CA LEU A 138 14.14 4.04 11.99
C LEU A 138 15.30 3.27 11.35
N SER A 139 16.24 2.81 12.17
CA SER A 139 17.40 2.04 11.70
C SER A 139 16.97 0.68 11.16
N GLU A 140 16.09 -0.02 11.88
CA GLU A 140 15.54 -1.31 11.44
C GLU A 140 14.66 -1.15 10.19
N ALA A 141 13.77 -0.16 10.14
CA ALA A 141 12.93 0.11 8.97
C ALA A 141 13.75 0.52 7.73
N PHE A 142 14.89 1.19 7.92
CA PHE A 142 15.82 1.49 6.84
C PHE A 142 16.51 0.24 6.29
N GLU A 143 16.91 -0.69 7.14
CA GLU A 143 17.45 -1.98 6.69
C GLU A 143 16.37 -2.81 5.97
N MET A 144 15.12 -2.83 6.46
CA MET A 144 14.02 -3.47 5.72
C MET A 144 13.78 -2.83 4.35
N MET A 145 13.88 -1.51 4.23
CA MET A 145 13.81 -0.83 2.92
C MET A 145 14.96 -1.27 2.01
N LYS A 146 16.17 -1.45 2.55
CA LYS A 146 17.29 -1.98 1.78
C LYS A 146 17.04 -3.41 1.32
N ASP A 147 16.49 -4.26 2.19
CA ASP A 147 16.11 -5.64 1.85
C ASP A 147 15.03 -5.68 0.77
N ASP A 148 14.00 -4.82 0.85
CA ASP A 148 12.96 -4.70 -0.17
C ASP A 148 13.54 -4.25 -1.53
N ILE A 149 14.62 -3.44 -1.53
CA ILE A 149 15.38 -3.08 -2.73
C ILE A 149 16.33 -4.22 -3.14
N ASN A 150 16.83 -5.05 -2.21
CA ASN A 150 17.81 -6.08 -2.49
C ASN A 150 17.23 -7.46 -2.81
N MET A 151 15.92 -7.72 -2.64
CA MET A 151 15.21 -8.88 -3.20
C MET A 151 15.25 -8.93 -4.75
N GLN A 152 16.22 -8.24 -5.36
CA GLN A 152 16.50 -7.98 -6.76
C GLN A 152 17.72 -8.75 -7.30
N GLU A 153 18.38 -9.61 -6.50
CA GLU A 153 19.49 -10.46 -6.97
C GLU A 153 18.99 -11.81 -7.52
N GLU A 154 18.47 -11.80 -8.75
CA GLU A 154 18.71 -12.96 -9.62
C GLU A 154 20.06 -12.74 -10.30
N ASP A 155 20.92 -13.75 -10.14
CA ASP A 155 22.33 -13.83 -10.49
C ASP A 155 22.52 -13.90 -12.02
N ASP A 156 22.04 -12.86 -12.71
CA ASP A 156 22.17 -12.75 -14.17
C ASP A 156 23.41 -11.93 -14.50
N ASP A 157 24.41 -12.65 -15.00
CA ASP A 157 25.77 -12.26 -15.39
C ASP A 157 25.76 -11.34 -16.65
N ILE A 158 24.99 -10.26 -16.63
CA ILE A 158 24.84 -9.31 -17.74
C ILE A 158 25.86 -8.17 -17.61
N ARG A 159 26.76 -8.07 -18.61
CA ARG A 159 27.83 -7.07 -18.62
C ARG A 159 27.33 -5.64 -18.84
N GLN A 160 27.86 -4.75 -18.01
CA GLN A 160 27.57 -3.32 -17.85
C GLN A 160 27.50 -2.53 -19.17
N ILE A 161 26.35 -1.90 -19.44
CA ILE A 161 26.30 -0.68 -20.25
C ILE A 161 26.72 0.50 -19.36
N SER A 162 27.63 1.34 -19.85
CA SER A 162 28.33 2.38 -19.08
C SER A 162 27.42 3.53 -18.60
N TYR A 163 26.66 3.32 -17.52
CA TYR A 163 25.98 4.39 -16.76
C TYR A 163 26.92 5.22 -15.86
N GLY A 164 28.24 4.95 -15.91
CA GLY A 164 29.25 5.57 -15.06
C GLY A 164 29.44 4.84 -13.73
N SER A 165 30.30 5.36 -12.85
CA SER A 165 30.57 4.75 -11.55
C SER A 165 29.38 4.94 -10.59
N PRO A 166 28.98 3.89 -9.83
CA PRO A 166 27.93 4.01 -8.82
C PRO A 166 28.20 5.13 -7.82
N ARG A 167 27.15 5.89 -7.46
CA ARG A 167 27.23 6.95 -6.43
C ARG A 167 26.69 6.44 -5.09
N PRO A 168 27.35 6.75 -3.96
CA PRO A 168 26.79 6.47 -2.64
C PRO A 168 25.58 7.36 -2.36
N VAL A 169 24.62 6.84 -1.58
CA VAL A 169 23.38 7.51 -1.20
C VAL A 169 23.35 7.71 0.32
N VAL A 170 23.29 8.95 0.76
CA VAL A 170 23.17 9.28 2.19
C VAL A 170 21.73 9.70 2.47
N VAL A 171 21.00 8.87 3.20
CA VAL A 171 19.61 9.12 3.62
C VAL A 171 19.63 9.80 4.98
N ARG A 172 19.18 11.05 5.02
CA ARG A 172 19.11 11.88 6.22
C ARG A 172 17.67 11.97 6.69
N VAL A 173 17.38 11.55 7.91
CA VAL A 173 16.00 11.54 8.44
C VAL A 173 15.87 12.46 9.63
N ALA A 174 14.84 13.29 9.66
CA ALA A 174 14.48 14.16 10.77
C ALA A 174 13.02 13.95 11.16
N ILE A 175 12.78 13.55 12.41
CA ILE A 175 11.45 13.46 13.02
C ILE A 175 11.34 14.54 14.10
N ASN A 176 10.33 15.40 13.96
CA ASN A 176 10.18 16.59 14.81
C ASN A 176 8.88 16.62 15.63
N GLY A 177 8.08 15.55 15.62
CA GLY A 177 6.80 15.46 16.31
C GLY A 177 6.75 14.37 17.39
N SER A 178 6.01 13.29 17.11
CA SER A 178 5.66 12.26 18.09
C SER A 178 6.84 11.39 18.53
N ALA A 179 6.98 11.20 19.84
CA ALA A 179 7.87 10.21 20.46
C ALA A 179 7.26 8.79 20.50
N ASP A 180 5.95 8.65 20.30
CA ASP A 180 5.27 7.37 20.16
C ASP A 180 5.43 6.86 18.72
N PRO A 181 6.10 5.71 18.52
CA PRO A 181 6.32 5.16 17.18
C PRO A 181 5.15 4.31 16.67
N ARG A 182 4.12 4.06 17.49
CA ARG A 182 2.97 3.23 17.10
C ARG A 182 2.11 3.96 16.06
N MET A 183 1.42 3.17 15.22
CA MET A 183 0.40 3.67 14.31
C MET A 183 -0.93 3.84 15.05
N ARG A 184 -1.21 5.05 15.53
CA ARG A 184 -2.46 5.47 16.21
C ARG A 184 -3.41 6.16 15.25
N LEU A 185 -4.70 6.30 15.60
CA LEU A 185 -5.73 6.96 14.78
C LEU A 185 -5.38 8.40 14.43
N ASP A 186 -4.68 9.09 15.33
CA ASP A 186 -4.25 10.49 15.23
C ASP A 186 -2.80 10.65 14.75
N THR A 187 -2.14 9.58 14.29
CA THR A 187 -0.76 9.64 13.82
C THR A 187 -0.63 10.52 12.59
N ASP A 188 0.26 11.52 12.65
CA ASP A 188 0.63 12.31 11.48
C ASP A 188 1.54 11.47 10.56
N GLU A 189 0.98 11.04 9.43
CA GLU A 189 1.65 10.21 8.43
C GLU A 189 2.32 11.04 7.31
N SER A 190 2.37 12.36 7.43
CA SER A 190 2.96 13.24 6.42
C SER A 190 4.48 13.16 6.38
N TYR A 191 5.03 13.35 5.18
CA TYR A 191 6.48 13.43 4.98
C TYR A 191 6.85 14.33 3.80
N LYS A 192 8.11 14.73 3.78
CA LYS A 192 8.76 15.38 2.65
C LYS A 192 10.06 14.66 2.33
N LEU A 193 10.27 14.34 1.06
CA LEU A 193 11.48 13.72 0.52
C LEU A 193 12.12 14.64 -0.50
N PHE A 194 13.40 14.96 -0.31
CA PHE A 194 14.21 15.73 -1.25
C PHE A 194 15.49 14.97 -1.59
N LEU A 195 15.60 14.50 -2.83
CA LEU A 195 16.79 13.86 -3.37
C LEU A 195 17.53 14.85 -4.26
N ARG A 196 18.84 14.99 -4.04
CA ARG A 196 19.71 15.88 -4.81
C ARG A 196 21.15 15.36 -4.93
N PRO A 197 21.86 15.70 -6.01
CA PRO A 197 23.29 15.42 -6.12
C PRO A 197 24.10 16.36 -5.23
N VAL A 198 25.11 15.81 -4.56
CA VAL A 198 26.11 16.56 -3.77
C VAL A 198 27.49 16.00 -4.06
N LYS A 199 28.31 16.75 -4.80
CA LYS A 199 29.65 16.31 -5.26
C LYS A 199 29.55 14.97 -6.02
N LYS A 200 30.10 13.89 -5.45
CA LYS A 200 30.10 12.53 -6.02
C LYS A 200 29.07 11.59 -5.37
N SER A 201 28.21 12.11 -4.49
CA SER A 201 27.19 11.37 -3.75
C SER A 201 25.79 11.92 -4.03
N LEU A 202 24.77 11.14 -3.70
CA LEU A 202 23.40 11.59 -3.60
C LEU A 202 23.02 11.78 -2.13
N VAL A 203 22.23 12.80 -1.84
CA VAL A 203 21.67 13.03 -0.49
C VAL A 203 20.16 13.01 -0.61
N VAL A 204 19.52 12.17 0.20
CA VAL A 204 18.07 12.13 0.37
C VAL A 204 17.73 12.70 1.73
N ASP A 205 17.06 13.83 1.80
CA ASP A 205 16.57 14.44 3.03
C ASP A 205 15.09 14.07 3.21
N ILE A 206 14.75 13.28 4.24
CA ILE A 206 13.38 12.90 4.63
C ILE A 206 13.03 13.61 5.94
N THR A 207 11.94 14.37 5.93
CA THR A 207 11.41 15.06 7.12
C THR A 207 9.96 14.65 7.37
N ALA A 208 9.62 14.33 8.62
CA ALA A 208 8.28 13.87 9.01
C ALA A 208 7.94 14.28 10.45
N GLN A 209 6.67 14.14 10.83
CA GLN A 209 6.21 14.38 12.22
C GLN A 209 6.18 13.12 13.08
N SER A 210 6.24 11.93 12.48
CA SER A 210 6.23 10.65 13.19
C SER A 210 7.17 9.64 12.55
N PHE A 211 7.43 8.54 13.26
CA PHE A 211 8.08 7.36 12.69
C PHE A 211 7.35 6.86 11.44
N CYS A 212 6.02 6.77 11.50
CA CYS A 212 5.19 6.26 10.41
C CYS A 212 5.28 7.13 9.15
N GLY A 213 5.27 8.46 9.29
CA GLY A 213 5.49 9.37 8.17
C GLY A 213 6.88 9.18 7.54
N ALA A 214 7.94 9.06 8.35
CA ALA A 214 9.28 8.79 7.84
C ALA A 214 9.37 7.43 7.12
N ARG A 215 8.69 6.41 7.64
CA ARG A 215 8.59 5.08 7.01
C ARG A 215 7.90 5.15 5.64
N HIS A 216 6.85 5.95 5.48
CA HIS A 216 6.25 6.20 4.16
C HIS A 216 7.21 6.90 3.20
N GLY A 217 8.06 7.78 3.72
CA GLY A 217 9.18 8.36 2.98
C GLY A 217 10.19 7.32 2.49
N PHE A 218 10.53 6.33 3.31
CA PHE A 218 11.35 5.19 2.89
C PHE A 218 10.67 4.36 1.79
N GLU A 219 9.37 4.09 1.91
CA GLU A 219 8.63 3.38 0.85
C GLU A 219 8.70 4.16 -0.48
N THR A 220 8.46 5.47 -0.46
CA THR A 220 8.56 6.31 -1.67
C THR A 220 9.99 6.37 -2.22
N LEU A 221 11.01 6.41 -1.35
CA LEU A 221 12.41 6.29 -1.78
C LEU A 221 12.66 4.95 -2.50
N SER A 222 12.13 3.84 -1.98
CA SER A 222 12.27 2.53 -2.62
C SER A 222 11.64 2.47 -4.01
N GLN A 223 10.59 3.27 -4.27
CA GLN A 223 9.89 3.29 -5.56
C GLN A 223 10.62 4.09 -6.65
N ILE A 224 11.53 4.99 -6.26
CA ILE A 224 12.40 5.73 -7.19
C ILE A 224 13.77 5.08 -7.37
N VAL A 225 13.96 3.87 -6.81
CA VAL A 225 15.13 3.00 -7.00
C VAL A 225 14.68 1.73 -7.70
N TRP A 226 15.41 1.28 -8.73
CA TRP A 226 15.09 0.04 -9.43
C TRP A 226 16.30 -0.58 -10.11
N ARG A 227 16.31 -1.91 -10.24
CA ARG A 227 17.27 -2.61 -11.11
C ARG A 227 16.87 -2.46 -12.58
N ASP A 228 17.81 -1.99 -13.40
CA ASP A 228 17.68 -2.05 -14.85
C ASP A 228 18.51 -3.23 -15.39
N PRO A 229 17.88 -4.20 -16.09
CA PRO A 229 18.57 -5.40 -16.57
C PRO A 229 19.64 -5.11 -17.62
N TYR A 230 19.55 -4.00 -18.37
CA TYR A 230 20.56 -3.61 -19.36
C TYR A 230 21.70 -2.80 -18.73
N ALA A 231 21.43 -2.09 -17.64
CA ALA A 231 22.46 -1.43 -16.85
C ALA A 231 23.27 -2.43 -15.99
N GLY A 232 22.65 -3.54 -15.59
CA GLY A 232 23.26 -4.53 -14.69
C GLY A 232 23.48 -3.99 -13.27
N THR A 233 22.76 -2.93 -12.88
CA THR A 233 22.91 -2.25 -11.58
C THR A 233 21.58 -1.61 -11.15
N LEU A 234 21.50 -1.21 -9.88
CA LEU A 234 20.44 -0.31 -9.42
C LEU A 234 20.61 1.06 -10.04
N LEU A 235 19.50 1.64 -10.46
CA LEU A 235 19.34 3.02 -10.87
C LEU A 235 18.47 3.75 -9.86
N ILE A 236 18.75 5.03 -9.67
CA ILE A 236 17.92 5.98 -8.94
C ILE A 236 17.76 7.25 -9.77
N LEU A 237 16.67 7.99 -9.59
CA LEU A 237 16.53 9.33 -10.16
C LEU A 237 17.65 10.26 -9.65
N GLU A 238 18.15 11.18 -10.49
CA GLU A 238 19.22 12.11 -10.08
C GLU A 238 18.75 13.13 -9.03
N ALA A 239 17.50 13.57 -9.15
CA ALA A 239 16.85 14.46 -8.21
C ALA A 239 15.36 14.13 -8.09
N ALA A 240 14.79 14.36 -6.91
CA ALA A 240 13.35 14.22 -6.68
C ALA A 240 12.90 15.15 -5.55
N THR A 241 11.67 15.63 -5.62
CA THR A 241 10.95 16.31 -4.54
C THR A 241 9.58 15.67 -4.44
N VAL A 242 9.23 15.20 -3.25
CA VAL A 242 7.90 14.66 -2.94
C VAL A 242 7.45 15.23 -1.60
N VAL A 243 6.28 15.85 -1.58
CA VAL A 243 5.57 16.24 -0.36
C VAL A 243 4.25 15.49 -0.35
N ASP A 244 3.95 14.78 0.73
CA ASP A 244 2.88 13.79 0.70
C ASP A 244 2.27 13.55 2.08
N SER A 245 0.99 13.23 2.09
CA SER A 245 0.19 12.88 3.27
C SER A 245 -1.08 12.15 2.81
N PRO A 246 -1.60 11.18 3.59
CA PRO A 246 -2.83 10.48 3.23
C PRO A 246 -4.06 11.39 3.36
N HIS A 247 -5.09 11.10 2.55
CA HIS A 247 -6.41 11.72 2.67
C HIS A 247 -7.18 11.16 3.88
N TYR A 248 -7.17 9.83 4.06
CA TYR A 248 -7.87 9.15 5.15
C TYR A 248 -6.91 8.52 6.15
N SER A 249 -7.24 8.57 7.45
CA SER A 249 -6.42 8.00 8.53
C SER A 249 -6.61 6.50 8.71
N TYR A 250 -7.70 5.90 8.21
CA TYR A 250 -7.93 4.45 8.25
C TYR A 250 -7.83 3.83 6.85
N ARG A 251 -6.80 3.02 6.61
CA ARG A 251 -6.54 2.36 5.32
C ARG A 251 -6.29 0.88 5.55
N GLY A 252 -7.41 0.14 5.60
CA GLY A 252 -7.48 -1.21 6.13
C GLY A 252 -7.44 -2.32 5.07
N LEU A 253 -6.91 -3.46 5.49
CA LEU A 253 -7.16 -4.75 4.86
C LEU A 253 -7.62 -5.71 5.95
N LEU A 254 -8.84 -6.22 5.83
CA LEU A 254 -9.34 -7.32 6.65
C LEU A 254 -8.89 -8.65 6.05
N LEU A 255 -8.29 -9.49 6.89
CA LEU A 255 -8.05 -10.90 6.59
C LEU A 255 -8.70 -11.74 7.69
N ASP A 256 -9.67 -12.55 7.27
CA ASP A 256 -10.23 -13.61 8.09
C ASP A 256 -9.27 -14.81 8.11
N THR A 257 -9.01 -15.32 9.31
CA THR A 257 -8.15 -16.50 9.53
C THR A 257 -8.84 -17.59 10.35
N ALA A 258 -10.15 -17.45 10.55
CA ALA A 258 -10.98 -18.36 11.29
C ALA A 258 -11.75 -19.31 10.38
N ARG A 259 -12.31 -18.83 9.25
CA ARG A 259 -12.97 -19.74 8.29
C ARG A 259 -11.94 -20.68 7.65
N ASN A 260 -10.76 -20.17 7.31
CA ASN A 260 -9.59 -20.99 6.95
C ASN A 260 -8.32 -20.46 7.63
N PHE A 261 -7.40 -21.36 7.99
CA PHE A 261 -6.15 -20.98 8.65
C PHE A 261 -5.08 -20.51 7.65
N PHE A 262 -4.32 -19.47 8.03
CA PHE A 262 -3.21 -18.93 7.23
C PHE A 262 -1.89 -18.95 8.02
N PRO A 263 -0.81 -19.54 7.47
CA PRO A 263 0.49 -19.51 8.14
C PRO A 263 0.99 -18.08 8.38
N THR A 264 1.74 -17.87 9.47
CA THR A 264 2.30 -16.55 9.85
C THR A 264 3.11 -15.89 8.73
N LYS A 265 3.85 -16.69 7.94
CA LYS A 265 4.58 -16.20 6.76
C LYS A 265 3.68 -15.57 5.70
N ALA A 266 2.46 -16.10 5.50
CA ALA A 266 1.50 -15.52 4.57
C ALA A 266 0.97 -14.17 5.10
N ILE A 267 0.68 -14.09 6.40
CA ILE A 267 0.25 -12.86 7.07
C ILE A 267 1.34 -11.77 6.98
N ILE A 268 2.59 -12.12 7.28
CA ILE A 268 3.75 -11.22 7.16
C ILE A 268 3.89 -10.71 5.73
N ARG A 269 3.79 -11.59 4.72
CA ARG A 269 3.85 -11.19 3.30
C ARG A 269 2.68 -10.26 2.91
N THR A 270 1.48 -10.48 3.45
CA THR A 270 0.35 -9.57 3.26
C THR A 270 0.64 -8.20 3.87
N ILE A 271 1.23 -8.14 5.06
CA ILE A 271 1.66 -6.87 5.72
C ILE A 271 2.74 -6.17 4.90
N ASP A 272 3.69 -6.89 4.31
CA ASP A 272 4.71 -6.31 3.41
C ASP A 272 4.07 -5.66 2.18
N ALA A 273 3.08 -6.31 1.58
CA ALA A 273 2.34 -5.78 0.43
C ALA A 273 1.45 -4.57 0.79
N MET A 274 0.82 -4.60 1.97
CA MET A 274 0.11 -3.46 2.56
C MET A 274 1.04 -2.25 2.73
N ALA A 275 2.23 -2.49 3.29
CA ALA A 275 3.23 -1.47 3.53
C ALA A 275 3.74 -0.87 2.22
N ALA A 276 3.93 -1.69 1.18
CA ALA A 276 4.30 -1.27 -0.17
C ALA A 276 3.26 -0.33 -0.81
N CYS A 277 2.01 -0.40 -0.34
CA CYS A 277 0.88 0.42 -0.82
C CYS A 277 0.45 1.49 0.19
N LYS A 278 1.21 1.71 1.28
CA LYS A 278 0.92 2.66 2.37
C LYS A 278 -0.43 2.47 3.08
N MET A 279 -0.93 1.23 3.11
CA MET A 279 -2.01 0.84 4.03
C MET A 279 -1.47 0.80 5.46
N ASN A 280 -2.33 1.05 6.47
CA ASN A 280 -1.89 1.26 7.85
C ASN A 280 -2.65 0.45 8.92
N THR A 281 -3.69 -0.28 8.54
CA THR A 281 -4.44 -1.14 9.48
C THR A 281 -4.59 -2.53 8.92
N PHE A 282 -3.95 -3.50 9.56
CA PHE A 282 -4.22 -4.91 9.32
C PHE A 282 -5.34 -5.33 10.26
N HIS A 283 -6.55 -5.45 9.74
CA HIS A 283 -7.73 -5.90 10.49
C HIS A 283 -7.71 -7.43 10.47
N TRP A 284 -7.27 -8.01 11.58
CA TRP A 284 -7.12 -9.44 11.71
C TRP A 284 -8.36 -10.03 12.37
N HIS A 285 -9.30 -10.50 11.55
CA HIS A 285 -10.46 -11.25 12.01
C HIS A 285 -10.01 -12.68 12.34
N VAL A 286 -9.70 -12.91 13.61
CA VAL A 286 -8.92 -14.09 14.04
C VAL A 286 -9.78 -15.21 14.59
N SER A 287 -11.06 -14.99 14.86
CA SER A 287 -11.97 -16.00 15.36
C SER A 287 -13.36 -15.86 14.76
N ASP A 288 -14.00 -16.99 14.52
CA ASP A 288 -15.40 -17.07 14.09
C ASP A 288 -16.01 -18.37 14.65
N SER A 289 -17.26 -18.65 14.29
CA SER A 289 -17.97 -19.89 14.54
C SER A 289 -17.22 -21.14 14.10
N GLN A 290 -16.50 -21.09 12.97
CA GLN A 290 -15.79 -22.26 12.42
C GLN A 290 -14.50 -22.59 13.19
N SER A 291 -13.75 -21.59 13.69
CA SER A 291 -12.55 -21.85 14.48
C SER A 291 -12.08 -20.68 15.36
N PHE A 292 -11.30 -21.01 16.39
CA PHE A 292 -10.59 -20.07 17.25
C PHE A 292 -9.09 -20.40 17.29
N PRO A 293 -8.30 -19.97 16.30
CA PRO A 293 -6.86 -20.29 16.19
C PRO A 293 -5.97 -19.48 17.15
N LEU A 294 -6.45 -18.35 17.70
CA LEU A 294 -5.64 -17.52 18.60
C LEU A 294 -5.47 -18.20 19.97
N ARG A 295 -4.24 -18.53 20.35
CA ARG A 295 -3.95 -18.98 21.71
C ARG A 295 -3.84 -17.77 22.65
N LEU A 296 -4.75 -17.70 23.61
CA LEU A 296 -4.73 -16.73 24.71
C LEU A 296 -4.31 -17.42 26.01
N ASP A 297 -3.38 -16.83 26.74
CA ASP A 297 -2.96 -17.33 28.05
C ASP A 297 -4.06 -17.13 29.10
N SER A 298 -4.88 -16.09 28.95
CA SER A 298 -6.02 -15.79 29.84
C SER A 298 -7.25 -16.68 29.61
N ALA A 299 -7.33 -17.34 28.44
CA ALA A 299 -8.45 -18.15 27.99
C ALA A 299 -8.00 -19.32 27.07
N PRO A 300 -7.11 -20.21 27.53
CA PRO A 300 -6.50 -21.24 26.69
C PRO A 300 -7.51 -22.23 26.11
N GLN A 301 -8.65 -22.42 26.78
CA GLN A 301 -9.74 -23.29 26.35
C GLN A 301 -10.29 -22.91 24.96
N LEU A 302 -10.26 -21.62 24.59
CA LEU A 302 -10.80 -21.18 23.30
C LEU A 302 -10.05 -21.83 22.13
N ALA A 303 -8.72 -21.77 22.13
CA ALA A 303 -7.92 -22.45 21.12
C ALA A 303 -7.92 -23.98 21.28
N GLN A 304 -7.91 -24.50 22.51
CA GLN A 304 -7.94 -25.95 22.77
C GLN A 304 -9.18 -26.63 22.20
N HIS A 305 -10.33 -25.94 22.19
CA HIS A 305 -11.60 -26.46 21.69
C HIS A 305 -11.99 -25.90 20.31
N GLY A 306 -11.32 -24.84 19.84
CA GLY A 306 -11.71 -24.09 18.65
C GLY A 306 -10.73 -24.15 17.48
N ALA A 307 -9.44 -24.45 17.69
CA ALA A 307 -8.50 -24.52 16.58
C ALA A 307 -8.76 -25.76 15.70
N TYR A 308 -8.52 -25.64 14.38
CA TYR A 308 -8.66 -26.76 13.45
C TYR A 308 -7.72 -27.95 13.76
N GLY A 309 -6.58 -27.66 14.39
CA GLY A 309 -5.56 -28.65 14.71
C GLY A 309 -4.35 -27.98 15.39
N PRO A 310 -3.39 -28.78 15.89
CA PRO A 310 -2.21 -28.25 16.59
C PRO A 310 -1.29 -27.42 15.68
N ASP A 311 -1.38 -27.58 14.37
CA ASP A 311 -0.65 -26.82 13.33
C ASP A 311 -1.42 -25.57 12.84
N ALA A 312 -2.65 -25.37 13.31
CA ALA A 312 -3.53 -24.26 12.98
C ALA A 312 -3.79 -23.35 14.19
N VAL A 313 -2.73 -23.00 14.91
CA VAL A 313 -2.76 -22.14 16.10
C VAL A 313 -1.79 -20.99 15.94
N TYR A 314 -2.23 -19.77 16.27
CA TYR A 314 -1.37 -18.61 16.46
C TYR A 314 -0.94 -18.54 17.92
N THR A 315 0.34 -18.80 18.19
CA THR A 315 0.89 -18.66 19.54
C THR A 315 1.10 -17.20 19.92
N THR A 316 1.24 -16.92 21.21
CA THR A 316 1.63 -15.59 21.73
C THR A 316 2.89 -15.05 21.03
N GLN A 317 3.85 -15.92 20.70
CA GLN A 317 5.07 -15.53 20.01
C GLN A 317 4.83 -15.22 18.53
N ASP A 318 3.93 -15.94 17.86
CA ASP A 318 3.54 -15.65 16.48
C ASP A 318 2.90 -14.27 16.38
N VAL A 319 1.95 -13.97 17.27
CA VAL A 319 1.28 -12.67 17.32
C VAL A 319 2.28 -11.55 17.58
N LYS A 320 3.17 -11.69 18.58
CA LYS A 320 4.25 -10.71 18.85
C LYS A 320 5.16 -10.50 17.65
N THR A 321 5.49 -11.57 16.93
CA THR A 321 6.33 -11.49 15.72
C THR A 321 5.61 -10.70 14.62
N ILE A 322 4.33 -10.99 14.37
CA ILE A 322 3.50 -10.29 13.38
C ILE A 322 3.32 -8.82 13.76
N VAL A 323 2.98 -8.51 15.00
CA VAL A 323 2.79 -7.14 15.51
C VAL A 323 4.09 -6.34 15.41
N ARG A 324 5.23 -6.93 15.80
CA ARG A 324 6.55 -6.28 15.69
C ARG A 324 6.90 -5.95 14.24
N HIS A 325 6.65 -6.89 13.33
CA HIS A 325 6.87 -6.72 11.91
C HIS A 325 5.96 -5.63 11.32
N ALA A 326 4.67 -5.66 11.65
CA ALA A 326 3.71 -4.63 11.27
C ALA A 326 4.13 -3.24 11.79
N LYS A 327 4.60 -3.15 13.04
CA LYS A 327 5.11 -1.91 13.64
C LYS A 327 6.26 -1.33 12.84
N LEU A 328 7.25 -2.12 12.40
CA LEU A 328 8.35 -1.66 11.53
C LEU A 328 7.84 -1.17 10.16
N ARG A 329 6.73 -1.72 9.70
CA ARG A 329 6.05 -1.34 8.45
C ARG A 329 5.06 -0.17 8.62
N GLY A 330 4.95 0.41 9.81
CA GLY A 330 4.00 1.50 10.09
C GLY A 330 2.54 1.05 10.02
N ILE A 331 2.24 -0.20 10.36
CA ILE A 331 0.92 -0.80 10.32
C ILE A 331 0.51 -1.21 11.74
N ARG A 332 -0.71 -0.84 12.15
CA ARG A 332 -1.33 -1.37 13.36
C ARG A 332 -2.00 -2.72 13.07
N VAL A 333 -1.99 -3.62 14.04
CA VAL A 333 -2.72 -4.89 13.96
C VAL A 333 -3.98 -4.77 14.80
N LEU A 334 -5.12 -4.57 14.15
CA LEU A 334 -6.43 -4.51 14.79
C LEU A 334 -7.02 -5.93 14.83
N LEU A 335 -6.84 -6.62 15.95
CA LEU A 335 -7.31 -7.98 16.12
C LEU A 335 -8.77 -7.98 16.59
N GLU A 336 -9.62 -8.70 15.87
CA GLU A 336 -11.04 -8.84 16.16
C GLU A 336 -11.36 -10.25 16.65
N VAL A 337 -11.99 -10.32 17.83
CA VAL A 337 -12.73 -11.49 18.31
C VAL A 337 -14.21 -11.10 18.29
N ASP A 338 -14.92 -11.52 17.26
CA ASP A 338 -16.31 -11.11 17.02
C ASP A 338 -17.26 -11.61 18.12
N ALA A 339 -18.20 -10.76 18.50
CA ALA A 339 -19.21 -11.05 19.50
C ALA A 339 -20.46 -10.16 19.31
N PRO A 340 -21.68 -10.66 19.62
CA PRO A 340 -21.97 -11.96 20.23
C PRO A 340 -22.27 -13.09 19.26
N ALA A 341 -22.48 -12.82 17.97
CA ALA A 341 -22.58 -13.86 16.93
C ALA A 341 -21.19 -14.34 16.53
N HIS A 342 -21.09 -15.15 15.47
CA HIS A 342 -19.79 -15.61 14.96
C HIS A 342 -18.94 -16.30 16.04
N VAL A 343 -19.61 -17.03 16.94
CA VAL A 343 -18.97 -17.86 17.96
C VAL A 343 -19.47 -19.30 17.84
N GLY A 344 -18.59 -20.26 18.05
CA GLY A 344 -18.92 -21.67 17.84
C GLY A 344 -18.46 -22.57 18.97
N ARG A 345 -18.02 -23.78 18.61
CA ARG A 345 -17.61 -24.84 19.56
C ARG A 345 -16.52 -24.39 20.54
N ALA A 346 -15.68 -23.42 20.16
CA ALA A 346 -14.68 -22.79 21.03
C ALA A 346 -15.24 -22.26 22.35
N TRP A 347 -16.54 -21.95 22.42
CA TRP A 347 -17.23 -21.43 23.60
C TRP A 347 -18.12 -22.47 24.32
N GLY A 348 -18.11 -23.72 23.87
CA GLY A 348 -18.97 -24.79 24.39
C GLY A 348 -18.50 -25.43 25.70
N TRP A 349 -17.32 -25.11 26.20
CA TRP A 349 -16.69 -25.76 27.37
C TRP A 349 -17.20 -25.26 28.73
N GLY A 350 -17.90 -24.11 28.77
CA GLY A 350 -18.35 -23.46 30.00
C GLY A 350 -19.06 -24.36 31.02
N PRO A 351 -20.04 -25.21 30.63
CA PRO A 351 -20.73 -26.09 31.58
C PRO A 351 -19.82 -27.11 32.28
N ALA A 352 -18.80 -27.63 31.58
CA ALA A 352 -17.86 -28.59 32.15
C ALA A 352 -16.96 -27.96 33.23
N GLU A 353 -16.71 -26.66 33.14
CA GLU A 353 -15.94 -25.86 34.09
C GLU A 353 -16.82 -25.15 35.15
N GLY A 354 -18.13 -25.47 35.20
CA GLY A 354 -19.04 -24.86 36.17
C GLY A 354 -19.39 -23.39 35.90
N LEU A 355 -19.11 -22.87 34.70
CA LEU A 355 -19.41 -21.49 34.29
C LEU A 355 -20.79 -21.34 33.64
N GLY A 356 -21.57 -22.43 33.56
CA GLY A 356 -22.82 -22.49 32.81
C GLY A 356 -22.61 -22.37 31.29
N HIS A 357 -23.70 -22.21 30.55
CA HIS A 357 -23.62 -22.05 29.10
C HIS A 357 -23.06 -20.66 28.74
N LEU A 358 -21.87 -20.60 28.16
CA LEU A 358 -21.25 -19.36 27.67
C LEU A 358 -21.83 -18.94 26.31
N ALA A 359 -22.34 -19.90 25.53
CA ALA A 359 -22.97 -19.68 24.23
C ALA A 359 -24.14 -20.65 24.02
N HIS A 360 -25.03 -20.26 23.12
CA HIS A 360 -26.22 -20.98 22.70
C HIS A 360 -26.20 -21.22 21.18
N CYS A 361 -27.08 -22.10 20.71
CA CYS A 361 -27.25 -22.45 19.30
C CYS A 361 -25.98 -22.95 18.58
N ILE A 362 -24.96 -23.38 19.33
CA ILE A 362 -23.74 -23.97 18.76
C ILE A 362 -24.15 -25.17 17.91
N GLU A 363 -23.80 -25.13 16.62
CA GLU A 363 -24.09 -26.21 15.65
C GLU A 363 -25.58 -26.59 15.59
N ALA A 364 -26.48 -25.62 15.82
CA ALA A 364 -27.93 -25.84 15.75
C ALA A 364 -28.40 -26.17 14.32
N GLU A 365 -29.33 -27.12 14.19
CA GLU A 365 -29.91 -27.56 12.92
C GLU A 365 -31.45 -27.42 12.88
N PRO A 366 -32.06 -27.11 11.73
CA PRO A 366 -31.42 -26.69 10.48
C PRO A 366 -30.75 -25.31 10.65
N TRP A 367 -29.47 -25.18 10.29
CA TRP A 367 -28.68 -23.96 10.56
C TRP A 367 -29.34 -22.69 9.98
N SER A 368 -29.98 -22.79 8.81
CA SER A 368 -30.63 -21.67 8.13
C SER A 368 -31.80 -21.05 8.90
N ALA A 369 -32.31 -21.73 9.93
CA ALA A 369 -33.30 -21.17 10.83
C ALA A 369 -32.68 -20.22 11.88
N TYR A 370 -31.39 -20.36 12.18
CA TYR A 370 -30.75 -19.77 13.34
C TYR A 370 -29.55 -18.89 13.04
N CYS A 371 -28.95 -18.95 11.85
CA CYS A 371 -27.79 -18.15 11.49
C CYS A 371 -27.69 -17.93 9.97
N GLY A 372 -26.86 -16.95 9.58
CA GLY A 372 -26.58 -16.66 8.17
C GLY A 372 -25.77 -17.76 7.48
N GLU A 373 -24.99 -18.52 8.24
CA GLU A 373 -24.13 -19.61 7.74
C GLU A 373 -23.75 -20.64 8.80
N PRO A 374 -23.51 -21.90 8.44
CA PRO A 374 -23.10 -22.92 9.39
C PRO A 374 -21.59 -22.81 9.76
N PRO A 375 -21.21 -23.22 10.98
CA PRO A 375 -22.09 -23.62 12.08
C PRO A 375 -22.70 -22.41 12.79
N CYS A 376 -23.94 -22.53 13.29
CA CYS A 376 -24.50 -21.49 14.13
C CYS A 376 -23.81 -21.42 15.50
N GLY A 377 -23.94 -20.27 16.16
CA GLY A 377 -23.67 -20.10 17.59
C GLY A 377 -23.59 -18.62 17.99
N GLN A 378 -24.06 -18.33 19.21
CA GLN A 378 -24.06 -16.97 19.77
C GLN A 378 -23.77 -16.99 21.27
N LEU A 379 -23.04 -16.00 21.78
CA LEU A 379 -22.77 -15.86 23.22
C LEU A 379 -24.08 -15.73 24.01
N ASN A 380 -24.03 -16.17 25.27
CA ASN A 380 -25.12 -16.05 26.22
C ASN A 380 -25.05 -14.68 26.93
N PRO A 381 -25.93 -13.72 26.58
CA PRO A 381 -25.89 -12.38 27.15
C PRO A 381 -26.29 -12.30 28.63
N ARG A 382 -26.93 -13.34 29.18
CA ARG A 382 -27.34 -13.40 30.60
C ARG A 382 -26.28 -14.01 31.50
N ASN A 383 -25.22 -14.60 30.95
CA ASN A 383 -24.17 -15.24 31.76
C ASN A 383 -23.08 -14.22 32.14
N PRO A 384 -22.90 -13.87 33.42
CA PRO A 384 -21.88 -12.90 33.83
C PRO A 384 -20.45 -13.34 33.48
N HIS A 385 -20.17 -14.64 33.44
CA HIS A 385 -18.85 -15.18 33.10
C HIS A 385 -18.43 -14.89 31.65
N VAL A 386 -19.39 -14.62 30.75
CA VAL A 386 -19.09 -14.18 29.39
C VAL A 386 -18.36 -12.83 29.44
N TYR A 387 -18.86 -11.87 30.20
CA TYR A 387 -18.23 -10.54 30.32
C TYR A 387 -16.88 -10.58 31.04
N GLU A 388 -16.72 -11.44 32.05
CA GLU A 388 -15.43 -11.68 32.71
C GLU A 388 -14.39 -12.29 31.77
N LEU A 389 -14.84 -13.14 30.84
CA LEU A 389 -13.98 -13.74 29.82
C LEU A 389 -13.64 -12.73 28.72
N LEU A 390 -14.61 -11.95 28.24
CA LEU A 390 -14.39 -10.87 27.28
C LEU A 390 -13.41 -9.83 27.82
N GLU A 391 -13.53 -9.41 29.09
CA GLU A 391 -12.56 -8.48 29.71
C GLU A 391 -11.12 -9.03 29.65
N ARG A 392 -10.94 -10.33 29.95
CA ARG A 392 -9.63 -10.99 29.90
C ARG A 392 -9.08 -11.06 28.47
N ILE A 393 -9.92 -11.48 27.51
CA ILE A 393 -9.58 -11.53 26.09
C ILE A 393 -9.18 -10.15 25.58
N TYR A 394 -10.01 -9.13 25.81
CA TYR A 394 -9.76 -7.77 25.35
C TYR A 394 -8.47 -7.19 25.95
N ARG A 395 -8.20 -7.46 27.24
CA ARG A 395 -6.96 -7.02 27.89
C ARG A 395 -5.74 -7.63 27.22
N GLU A 396 -5.76 -8.94 27.00
CA GLU A 396 -4.64 -9.65 26.37
C GLU A 396 -4.46 -9.21 24.90
N ILE A 397 -5.54 -8.96 24.15
CA ILE A 397 -5.46 -8.41 22.78
C ILE A 397 -4.79 -7.03 22.78
N ILE A 398 -5.20 -6.11 23.66
CA ILE A 398 -4.62 -4.76 23.75
C ILE A 398 -3.13 -4.84 24.12
N GLU A 399 -2.78 -5.73 25.05
CA GLU A 399 -1.39 -5.96 25.47
C GLU A 399 -0.53 -6.57 24.34
N LEU A 400 -1.08 -7.47 23.53
CA LEU A 400 -0.36 -8.12 22.43
C LEU A 400 -0.19 -7.20 21.21
N THR A 401 -1.21 -6.42 20.87
CA THR A 401 -1.21 -5.57 19.67
C THR A 401 -0.64 -4.18 19.93
N GLU A 402 -0.56 -3.76 21.20
CA GLU A 402 -0.23 -2.39 21.61
C GLU A 402 -1.22 -1.32 21.08
N VAL A 403 -2.42 -1.74 20.62
CA VAL A 403 -3.49 -0.86 20.11
C VAL A 403 -4.50 -0.61 21.23
N ASP A 404 -4.51 0.62 21.75
CA ASP A 404 -5.33 1.05 22.90
C ASP A 404 -6.32 2.18 22.55
N ASP A 405 -6.23 2.71 21.33
CA ASP A 405 -7.01 3.84 20.79
C ASP A 405 -8.13 3.40 19.84
N LEU A 406 -8.07 2.16 19.35
CA LEU A 406 -9.05 1.58 18.44
C LEU A 406 -9.31 0.11 18.80
N PHE A 407 -10.58 -0.30 18.83
CA PHE A 407 -10.94 -1.70 19.06
C PHE A 407 -12.13 -2.12 18.19
N HIS A 408 -12.11 -3.32 17.61
CA HIS A 408 -13.26 -3.85 16.86
C HIS A 408 -14.00 -4.86 17.73
N LEU A 409 -15.27 -4.59 18.03
CA LEU A 409 -16.12 -5.46 18.87
C LEU A 409 -16.91 -6.48 18.05
N GLY A 410 -16.87 -6.38 16.71
CA GLY A 410 -17.66 -7.19 15.81
C GLY A 410 -19.12 -6.76 15.82
N GLY A 411 -20.02 -7.67 16.12
CA GLY A 411 -21.44 -7.37 16.31
C GLY A 411 -22.20 -7.27 14.99
N ASP A 412 -21.86 -8.12 14.03
CA ASP A 412 -22.67 -8.42 12.86
C ASP A 412 -23.59 -9.62 13.10
N GLU A 413 -24.56 -9.77 12.18
CA GLU A 413 -25.42 -10.95 11.96
C GLU A 413 -26.04 -11.66 13.19
N VAL A 414 -26.25 -10.96 14.31
CA VAL A 414 -26.94 -11.53 15.48
C VAL A 414 -28.37 -11.95 15.12
N SER A 415 -28.61 -13.24 15.28
CA SER A 415 -29.88 -13.93 15.12
C SER A 415 -30.72 -13.83 16.38
N GLU A 416 -31.80 -13.06 16.26
CA GLU A 416 -32.87 -12.98 17.26
C GLU A 416 -33.55 -14.34 17.43
N ARG A 417 -33.64 -15.14 16.36
CA ARG A 417 -34.27 -16.46 16.38
C ARG A 417 -33.53 -17.44 17.28
N CYS A 418 -32.21 -17.37 17.33
CA CYS A 418 -31.43 -18.16 18.28
C CYS A 418 -31.78 -17.78 19.73
N TRP A 419 -31.72 -16.49 20.06
CA TRP A 419 -31.93 -16.04 21.44
C TRP A 419 -33.36 -16.20 21.94
N VAL A 420 -34.38 -16.05 21.10
CA VAL A 420 -35.79 -16.26 21.50
C VAL A 420 -36.05 -17.68 22.02
N GLN A 421 -35.24 -18.68 21.61
CA GLN A 421 -35.35 -20.05 22.14
C GLN A 421 -34.90 -20.17 23.60
N HIS A 422 -34.06 -19.25 24.07
CA HIS A 422 -33.39 -19.31 25.37
C HIS A 422 -33.81 -18.19 26.31
N PHE A 423 -34.27 -17.06 25.77
CA PHE A 423 -34.70 -15.87 26.51
C PHE A 423 -36.06 -15.42 25.98
N ASN A 424 -37.13 -15.73 26.73
CA ASN A 424 -38.52 -15.39 26.36
C ASN A 424 -39.07 -14.19 27.14
N ASP A 425 -38.28 -13.64 28.07
CA ASP A 425 -38.63 -12.58 29.01
C ASP A 425 -38.19 -11.18 28.55
N THR A 426 -37.42 -11.08 27.47
CA THR A 426 -36.84 -9.80 26.99
C THR A 426 -36.80 -9.75 25.47
N ASP A 427 -37.02 -8.56 24.92
CA ASP A 427 -36.89 -8.33 23.48
C ASP A 427 -35.44 -8.61 23.03
N PRO A 428 -35.21 -9.41 21.98
CA PRO A 428 -33.87 -9.76 21.53
C PRO A 428 -32.96 -8.57 21.17
N MET A 429 -33.54 -7.44 20.71
CA MET A 429 -32.75 -6.25 20.40
C MET A 429 -32.35 -5.49 21.68
N ASP A 430 -33.22 -5.44 22.69
CA ASP A 430 -32.83 -4.92 24.00
C ASP A 430 -31.75 -5.80 24.64
N LEU A 431 -31.86 -7.12 24.48
CA LEU A 431 -30.83 -8.07 24.94
C LEU A 431 -29.49 -7.87 24.21
N TRP A 432 -29.51 -7.58 22.90
CA TRP A 432 -28.30 -7.25 22.14
C TRP A 432 -27.68 -5.93 22.62
N LEU A 433 -28.49 -4.92 22.89
CA LEU A 433 -27.99 -3.64 23.41
C LEU A 433 -27.40 -3.81 24.83
N GLU A 434 -28.04 -4.60 25.68
CA GLU A 434 -27.52 -4.98 27.00
C GLU A 434 -26.16 -5.68 26.88
N PHE A 435 -26.06 -6.67 26.00
CA PHE A 435 -24.79 -7.36 25.71
C PHE A 435 -23.72 -6.39 25.27
N THR A 436 -24.02 -5.55 24.27
CA THR A 436 -23.06 -4.60 23.70
C THR A 436 -22.56 -3.62 24.76
N ARG A 437 -23.44 -3.12 25.63
CA ARG A 437 -23.05 -2.27 26.77
C ARG A 437 -22.19 -3.01 27.79
N GLY A 438 -22.48 -4.28 28.05
CA GLY A 438 -21.66 -5.15 28.91
C GLY A 438 -20.27 -5.39 28.34
N ALA A 439 -20.18 -5.64 27.03
CA ALA A 439 -18.92 -5.80 26.30
C ALA A 439 -18.09 -4.51 26.32
N ILE A 440 -18.71 -3.35 26.05
CA ILE A 440 -18.05 -2.03 26.13
C ILE A 440 -17.51 -1.76 27.54
N LYS A 441 -18.28 -2.05 28.59
CA LYS A 441 -17.78 -1.92 29.99
C LYS A 441 -16.61 -2.86 30.27
N SER A 442 -16.62 -4.05 29.67
CA SER A 442 -15.52 -5.02 29.80
C SER A 442 -14.28 -4.54 29.05
N LEU A 443 -14.45 -3.92 27.89
CA LEU A 443 -13.38 -3.25 27.14
C LEU A 443 -12.79 -2.07 27.91
N GLU A 444 -13.62 -1.23 28.53
CA GLU A 444 -13.16 -0.10 29.36
C GLU A 444 -12.29 -0.60 30.53
N ARG A 445 -12.72 -1.66 31.23
CA ARG A 445 -11.93 -2.27 32.32
C ARG A 445 -10.67 -2.98 31.81
N ALA A 446 -10.73 -3.60 30.64
CA ALA A 446 -9.57 -4.18 29.98
C ALA A 446 -8.53 -3.11 29.64
N ASN A 447 -8.97 -1.95 29.14
CA ASN A 447 -8.15 -0.82 28.76
C ASN A 447 -7.94 0.19 29.92
N ARG A 448 -7.63 -0.33 31.11
CA ARG A 448 -7.21 0.46 32.29
C ARG A 448 -8.22 1.53 32.74
N GLY A 449 -9.51 1.25 32.58
CA GLY A 449 -10.60 2.14 32.97
C GLY A 449 -10.85 3.29 32.00
N LYS A 450 -10.45 3.14 30.73
CA LYS A 450 -10.69 4.13 29.67
C LYS A 450 -11.20 3.43 28.42
N LEU A 451 -12.18 4.00 27.74
CA LEU A 451 -12.54 3.54 26.42
C LEU A 451 -11.48 3.95 25.40
N PRO A 452 -11.26 3.14 24.33
CA PRO A 452 -10.51 3.59 23.17
C PRO A 452 -11.15 4.85 22.56
N ASP A 453 -10.38 5.58 21.75
CA ASP A 453 -10.89 6.76 21.03
C ASP A 453 -12.05 6.38 20.10
N ILE A 454 -12.03 5.16 19.54
CA ILE A 454 -13.16 4.51 18.87
C ILE A 454 -13.24 3.02 19.20
N SER A 455 -14.43 2.55 19.53
CA SER A 455 -14.82 1.14 19.44
C SER A 455 -15.72 0.94 18.22
N LEU A 456 -15.27 0.13 17.26
CA LEU A 456 -16.01 -0.18 16.03
C LEU A 456 -17.00 -1.32 16.27
N LEU A 457 -18.19 -1.17 15.68
CA LEU A 457 -19.16 -2.24 15.46
C LEU A 457 -19.41 -2.37 13.96
N TRP A 458 -19.63 -3.58 13.47
CA TRP A 458 -20.14 -3.77 12.12
C TRP A 458 -21.52 -3.13 11.95
N SER A 459 -21.81 -2.63 10.75
CA SER A 459 -23.15 -2.20 10.41
C SER A 459 -24.13 -3.38 10.49
N SER A 460 -25.09 -3.32 11.40
CA SER A 460 -26.03 -4.41 11.68
C SER A 460 -27.42 -3.86 12.01
N ARG A 461 -28.34 -4.70 12.50
CA ARG A 461 -29.65 -4.21 12.96
C ARG A 461 -29.51 -3.32 14.20
N LEU A 462 -28.49 -3.55 15.05
CA LEU A 462 -28.22 -2.73 16.24
C LEU A 462 -27.75 -1.31 15.88
N THR A 463 -27.00 -1.18 14.78
CA THR A 463 -26.50 0.11 14.31
C THR A 463 -27.47 0.77 13.32
N ARG A 464 -28.78 0.50 13.43
CA ARG A 464 -29.84 1.16 12.64
C ARG A 464 -30.85 1.80 13.58
N SER A 465 -31.52 2.84 13.12
CA SER A 465 -32.63 3.45 13.87
C SER A 465 -33.73 2.41 14.16
N PRO A 466 -34.35 2.43 15.35
CA PRO A 466 -34.19 3.42 16.44
C PRO A 466 -33.13 3.03 17.49
N TYR A 467 -32.29 2.02 17.22
CA TYR A 467 -31.30 1.51 18.19
C TYR A 467 -29.98 2.26 18.13
N LEU A 468 -29.59 2.73 16.95
CA LEU A 468 -28.37 3.50 16.72
C LEU A 468 -28.30 4.74 17.62
N GLU A 469 -29.42 5.43 17.83
CA GLU A 469 -29.55 6.61 18.70
C GLU A 469 -29.34 6.30 20.19
N ARG A 470 -29.29 5.02 20.57
CA ARG A 470 -29.03 4.55 21.94
C ARG A 470 -27.55 4.23 22.18
N LEU A 471 -26.70 4.38 21.17
CA LEU A 471 -25.24 4.25 21.20
C LEU A 471 -24.59 5.64 21.30
N ASP A 472 -23.41 5.74 21.91
CA ASP A 472 -22.69 7.01 22.04
C ASP A 472 -21.80 7.27 20.81
N PRO A 473 -22.11 8.26 19.96
CA PRO A 473 -21.34 8.54 18.74
C PRO A 473 -19.94 9.08 19.01
N ASN A 474 -19.62 9.49 20.24
CA ASN A 474 -18.28 9.96 20.60
C ASN A 474 -17.31 8.82 20.82
N THR A 475 -17.78 7.64 21.22
CA THR A 475 -16.93 6.49 21.54
C THR A 475 -17.17 5.30 20.62
N ILE A 476 -18.32 5.25 19.95
CA ILE A 476 -18.68 4.21 18.99
C ILE A 476 -18.53 4.71 17.57
N GLY A 477 -17.92 3.89 16.73
CA GLY A 477 -17.90 4.03 15.28
C GLY A 477 -18.55 2.84 14.59
N VAL A 478 -18.93 2.99 13.33
CA VAL A 478 -19.57 1.92 12.55
C VAL A 478 -18.72 1.54 11.35
N HIS A 479 -18.37 0.26 11.25
CA HIS A 479 -17.74 -0.32 10.07
C HIS A 479 -18.84 -0.79 9.10
N VAL A 480 -19.07 -0.01 8.05
CA VAL A 480 -20.21 -0.18 7.14
C VAL A 480 -19.84 -1.14 6.00
N TRP A 481 -20.43 -2.32 6.02
CA TRP A 481 -20.18 -3.37 5.03
C TRP A 481 -21.31 -3.56 4.01
N GLY A 482 -22.53 -3.11 4.33
CA GLY A 482 -23.68 -3.20 3.43
C GLY A 482 -23.42 -2.51 2.08
N SER A 483 -24.18 -2.86 1.03
CA SER A 483 -23.99 -2.23 -0.29
C SER A 483 -24.12 -0.72 -0.18
N SER A 484 -23.35 0.01 -0.99
CA SER A 484 -23.39 1.46 -1.04
C SER A 484 -24.74 2.02 -1.47
N ARG A 485 -25.58 1.17 -2.08
CA ARG A 485 -26.92 1.51 -2.57
C ARG A 485 -28.02 1.24 -1.55
N TRP A 486 -27.72 0.57 -0.44
CA TRP A 486 -28.70 0.27 0.59
C TRP A 486 -29.01 1.53 1.41
N THR A 487 -30.29 1.78 1.63
CA THR A 487 -30.77 2.90 2.45
C THR A 487 -30.22 2.85 3.87
N GLU A 488 -29.95 1.66 4.38
CA GLU A 488 -29.45 1.40 5.72
C GLU A 488 -27.98 1.75 5.85
N SER A 489 -27.16 1.45 4.83
CA SER A 489 -25.77 1.90 4.78
C SER A 489 -25.70 3.43 4.80
N ARG A 490 -26.57 4.08 4.02
CA ARG A 490 -26.67 5.54 4.00
C ARG A 490 -27.16 6.13 5.32
N ALA A 491 -28.18 5.52 5.93
CA ALA A 491 -28.74 5.99 7.20
C ALA A 491 -27.71 6.00 8.34
N VAL A 492 -26.79 5.02 8.36
CA VAL A 492 -25.66 5.02 9.30
C VAL A 492 -24.77 6.25 9.08
N LEU A 493 -24.44 6.57 7.84
CA LEU A 493 -23.56 7.70 7.51
C LEU A 493 -24.24 9.05 7.81
N ASP A 494 -25.53 9.16 7.51
CA ASP A 494 -26.35 10.35 7.78
C ASP A 494 -26.55 10.59 9.30
N SER A 495 -26.33 9.58 10.14
CA SER A 495 -26.45 9.70 11.60
C SER A 495 -25.27 10.41 12.29
N GLY A 496 -24.17 10.67 11.56
CA GLY A 496 -23.01 11.41 12.07
C GLY A 496 -22.00 10.59 12.88
N PHE A 497 -22.19 9.27 12.99
CA PHE A 497 -21.19 8.37 13.58
C PHE A 497 -19.91 8.35 12.73
N ARG A 498 -18.76 8.19 13.38
CA ARG A 498 -17.49 7.95 12.68
C ARG A 498 -17.56 6.61 11.98
N ALA A 499 -17.23 6.57 10.69
CA ALA A 499 -17.43 5.39 9.85
C ALA A 499 -16.15 4.90 9.17
N VAL A 500 -16.02 3.57 9.07
CA VAL A 500 -15.08 2.88 8.18
C VAL A 500 -15.90 2.17 7.10
N LEU A 501 -15.54 2.34 5.83
CA LEU A 501 -16.33 1.78 4.73
C LEU A 501 -15.71 0.50 4.17
N SER A 502 -16.56 -0.50 3.92
CA SER A 502 -16.23 -1.78 3.28
C SER A 502 -17.41 -2.31 2.46
N HIS A 503 -18.10 -1.43 1.73
CA HIS A 503 -19.31 -1.80 0.99
C HIS A 503 -19.11 -3.05 0.12
N VAL A 504 -19.94 -4.07 0.31
CA VAL A 504 -19.87 -5.40 -0.34
C VAL A 504 -19.96 -5.35 -1.88
N ASP A 505 -20.57 -4.31 -2.43
CA ASP A 505 -20.64 -4.07 -3.87
C ASP A 505 -19.37 -3.45 -4.47
N ALA A 506 -18.38 -3.13 -3.63
CA ALA A 506 -17.10 -2.59 -4.06
C ALA A 506 -15.90 -3.31 -3.45
N TRP A 507 -15.74 -3.33 -2.13
CA TRP A 507 -14.46 -3.64 -1.46
C TRP A 507 -14.38 -5.03 -0.81
N TYR A 508 -15.31 -5.94 -1.11
CA TYR A 508 -15.21 -7.36 -0.77
C TYR A 508 -14.42 -8.11 -1.85
N LEU A 509 -13.31 -8.74 -1.45
CA LEU A 509 -12.37 -9.43 -2.33
C LEU A 509 -12.77 -10.91 -2.55
N ASP A 510 -13.56 -11.48 -1.65
CA ASP A 510 -14.09 -12.85 -1.67
C ASP A 510 -15.26 -13.03 -2.67
N CYS A 511 -15.89 -11.96 -3.15
CA CYS A 511 -17.00 -12.05 -4.10
C CYS A 511 -16.60 -12.59 -5.49
N GLY A 512 -17.55 -13.26 -6.14
CA GLY A 512 -17.46 -13.66 -7.55
C GLY A 512 -17.06 -15.11 -7.82
N PHE A 513 -16.97 -15.93 -6.79
CA PHE A 513 -16.67 -17.36 -6.87
C PHE A 513 -17.98 -18.17 -6.71
N GLY A 514 -17.94 -19.47 -7.06
CA GLY A 514 -19.12 -20.33 -6.98
C GLY A 514 -19.63 -20.50 -5.55
N SER A 515 -20.81 -21.09 -5.35
CA SER A 515 -21.31 -21.34 -4.00
C SER A 515 -20.46 -22.38 -3.25
N TRP A 516 -20.18 -22.14 -1.97
CA TRP A 516 -19.65 -23.16 -1.04
C TRP A 516 -20.74 -23.86 -0.23
N ARG A 517 -21.97 -23.34 -0.30
CA ARG A 517 -23.17 -23.91 0.31
C ARG A 517 -23.96 -24.69 -0.74
N ASP A 518 -24.91 -25.52 -0.34
CA ASP A 518 -25.80 -26.30 -1.22
C ASP A 518 -26.82 -25.45 -2.01
N SER A 519 -26.54 -24.14 -2.19
CA SER A 519 -27.28 -23.20 -3.04
C SER A 519 -26.57 -23.00 -4.38
N SER A 520 -27.31 -22.62 -5.43
CA SER A 520 -26.73 -22.32 -6.75
C SER A 520 -26.03 -20.95 -6.83
N ASP A 521 -26.32 -20.03 -5.91
CA ASP A 521 -25.89 -18.64 -6.00
C ASP A 521 -24.66 -18.38 -5.11
N GLY A 522 -23.64 -17.72 -5.66
CA GLY A 522 -22.47 -17.28 -4.88
C GLY A 522 -22.83 -16.15 -3.91
N HIS A 523 -22.16 -16.09 -2.76
CA HIS A 523 -22.53 -15.23 -1.62
C HIS A 523 -22.73 -13.75 -1.97
N CYS A 524 -21.82 -13.15 -2.75
CA CYS A 524 -21.87 -11.72 -3.08
C CYS A 524 -21.40 -11.39 -4.52
N GLY A 525 -21.56 -12.33 -5.45
CA GLY A 525 -21.15 -12.16 -6.85
C GLY A 525 -21.77 -10.92 -7.55
N PRO A 526 -21.18 -10.42 -8.65
CA PRO A 526 -20.00 -10.92 -9.38
C PRO A 526 -18.66 -10.57 -8.71
N TYR A 527 -17.54 -10.97 -9.34
CA TYR A 527 -16.18 -10.59 -8.92
C TYR A 527 -16.01 -9.07 -8.95
N ARG A 528 -15.39 -8.50 -7.91
CA ARG A 528 -15.05 -7.06 -7.85
C ARG A 528 -13.73 -6.81 -8.56
N SER A 529 -13.77 -6.13 -9.70
CA SER A 529 -12.56 -5.78 -10.43
C SER A 529 -11.79 -4.65 -9.72
N TRP A 530 -10.49 -4.54 -10.00
CA TRP A 530 -9.70 -3.45 -9.41
C TRP A 530 -10.21 -2.07 -9.83
N GLN A 531 -10.79 -1.94 -11.04
CA GLN A 531 -11.40 -0.69 -11.53
C GLN A 531 -12.59 -0.31 -10.66
N GLN A 532 -13.52 -1.23 -10.42
CA GLN A 532 -14.68 -0.99 -9.55
C GLN A 532 -14.24 -0.59 -8.15
N MET A 533 -13.22 -1.26 -7.61
CA MET A 533 -12.65 -0.92 -6.30
C MET A 533 -12.01 0.47 -6.28
N TYR A 534 -11.29 0.84 -7.34
CA TYR A 534 -10.64 2.15 -7.49
C TYR A 534 -11.65 3.29 -7.68
N GLU A 535 -12.73 3.06 -8.42
CA GLU A 535 -13.76 4.04 -8.75
C GLU A 535 -14.74 4.29 -7.60
N HIS A 536 -14.78 3.40 -6.61
CA HIS A 536 -15.66 3.52 -5.46
C HIS A 536 -15.30 4.72 -4.58
N ARG A 537 -16.17 5.74 -4.59
CA ARG A 537 -16.04 7.00 -3.85
C ARG A 537 -17.38 7.40 -3.20
N PRO A 538 -17.90 6.61 -2.25
CA PRO A 538 -19.25 6.82 -1.70
C PRO A 538 -19.42 8.21 -1.07
N TRP A 539 -18.37 8.79 -0.49
CA TRP A 539 -18.36 10.14 0.09
C TRP A 539 -18.57 11.28 -0.93
N THR A 540 -18.52 11.01 -2.24
CA THR A 540 -18.80 12.06 -3.25
C THR A 540 -20.29 12.37 -3.39
N GLU A 541 -21.19 11.45 -3.02
CA GLU A 541 -22.64 11.69 -3.02
C GLU A 541 -23.07 12.80 -2.04
N GLU A 542 -22.22 13.09 -1.05
CA GLU A 542 -22.33 14.20 -0.11
C GLU A 542 -22.39 15.55 -0.82
N SER A 543 -21.59 15.73 -1.88
CA SER A 543 -21.52 17.00 -2.62
C SER A 543 -22.77 17.27 -3.48
N ALA A 544 -23.53 16.24 -3.83
CA ALA A 544 -24.74 16.35 -4.64
C ALA A 544 -26.01 16.62 -3.79
N ALA A 545 -25.95 16.43 -2.47
CA ALA A 545 -27.07 16.66 -1.55
C ALA A 545 -27.23 18.14 -1.12
N LEU A 546 -26.67 19.09 -1.87
CA LEU A 546 -27.10 20.50 -1.87
C LEU A 546 -28.47 20.63 -2.55
N VAL A 547 -29.47 19.90 -2.07
CA VAL A 547 -30.87 20.04 -2.48
C VAL A 547 -31.40 21.31 -1.81
N PRO A 548 -31.86 22.33 -2.58
CA PRO A 548 -32.43 23.53 -1.98
C PRO A 548 -33.68 23.16 -1.16
N GLY A 549 -33.63 23.36 0.16
CA GLY A 549 -34.76 23.15 1.07
C GLY A 549 -34.59 22.05 2.11
N ILE A 550 -33.53 21.23 2.02
CA ILE A 550 -33.08 20.37 3.13
C ILE A 550 -31.87 21.08 3.72
N GLY A 551 -31.95 21.50 4.99
CA GLY A 551 -30.85 22.22 5.66
C GLY A 551 -29.52 21.48 5.52
N ASN A 552 -28.41 22.22 5.54
CA ASN A 552 -27.03 21.72 5.40
C ASN A 552 -26.87 20.28 5.91
N ALA A 553 -26.90 19.28 5.02
CA ALA A 553 -26.54 17.92 5.39
C ALA A 553 -25.08 17.99 5.84
N ALA A 554 -24.81 17.60 7.10
CA ALA A 554 -23.45 17.56 7.60
C ALA A 554 -22.64 16.53 6.81
N ALA A 555 -21.37 16.82 6.58
CA ALA A 555 -20.45 15.91 5.91
C ALA A 555 -20.40 14.55 6.62
N TRP A 556 -20.32 13.45 5.88
CA TRP A 556 -20.17 12.13 6.51
C TRP A 556 -18.84 12.07 7.25
N HIS A 557 -18.83 11.55 8.48
CA HIS A 557 -17.62 11.41 9.30
C HIS A 557 -16.83 10.14 8.93
N VAL A 558 -16.40 10.03 7.67
CA VAL A 558 -15.66 8.86 7.16
C VAL A 558 -14.18 8.95 7.56
N MET A 559 -13.71 7.99 8.37
CA MET A 559 -12.30 7.88 8.76
C MET A 559 -11.44 7.23 7.66
N GLY A 560 -12.09 6.49 6.76
CA GLY A 560 -11.47 5.81 5.63
C GLY A 560 -12.20 4.51 5.29
N GLY A 561 -11.45 3.46 4.95
CA GLY A 561 -12.03 2.22 4.46
C GLY A 561 -11.17 0.99 4.64
N SER A 562 -11.77 -0.19 4.43
CA SER A 562 -11.09 -1.48 4.45
C SER A 562 -11.48 -2.31 3.23
N ALA A 563 -10.50 -2.89 2.55
CA ALA A 563 -10.76 -4.03 1.67
C ALA A 563 -10.95 -5.27 2.54
N CYS A 564 -11.98 -6.08 2.30
CA CYS A 564 -12.26 -7.26 3.12
C CYS A 564 -11.99 -8.55 2.35
N GLN A 565 -11.18 -9.43 2.94
CA GLN A 565 -10.96 -10.78 2.46
C GLN A 565 -11.50 -11.78 3.49
N TRP A 566 -12.78 -12.12 3.35
CA TRP A 566 -13.38 -13.29 4.00
C TRP A 566 -12.85 -14.58 3.37
N THR A 567 -12.84 -15.68 4.13
CA THR A 567 -12.07 -16.87 3.75
C THR A 567 -12.83 -18.19 3.73
N GLU A 568 -14.16 -18.17 3.62
CA GLU A 568 -14.99 -19.37 3.41
C GLU A 568 -14.49 -20.20 2.22
N GLN A 569 -13.98 -19.54 1.18
CA GLN A 569 -13.49 -20.15 -0.07
C GLN A 569 -12.04 -19.81 -0.41
N LEU A 570 -11.23 -19.43 0.59
CA LEU A 570 -9.83 -19.07 0.38
C LEU A 570 -8.91 -19.80 1.36
N GLY A 571 -7.90 -20.47 0.83
CA GLY A 571 -6.77 -20.98 1.60
C GLY A 571 -5.45 -20.26 1.26
N PRO A 572 -4.36 -20.58 1.96
CA PRO A 572 -3.09 -19.86 1.84
C PRO A 572 -2.47 -19.90 0.43
N GLY A 573 -2.74 -20.95 -0.35
CA GLY A 573 -2.21 -21.08 -1.72
C GLY A 573 -2.77 -20.07 -2.72
N GLY A 574 -3.93 -19.47 -2.45
CA GLY A 574 -4.59 -18.51 -3.34
C GLY A 574 -4.56 -17.06 -2.84
N LEU A 575 -4.01 -16.80 -1.64
CA LEU A 575 -4.14 -15.54 -0.92
C LEU A 575 -3.68 -14.34 -1.75
N ASP A 576 -2.43 -14.37 -2.19
CA ASP A 576 -1.79 -13.23 -2.84
C ASP A 576 -2.51 -12.80 -4.12
N ALA A 577 -2.87 -13.76 -4.97
CA ALA A 577 -3.55 -13.48 -6.23
C ALA A 577 -5.01 -13.03 -6.02
N ARG A 578 -5.63 -13.42 -4.91
CA ARG A 578 -6.98 -12.94 -4.54
C ARG A 578 -6.92 -11.48 -4.09
N VAL A 579 -5.96 -11.15 -3.24
CA VAL A 579 -5.88 -9.83 -2.58
C VAL A 579 -5.21 -8.79 -3.48
N TRP A 580 -4.12 -9.16 -4.16
CA TRP A 580 -3.28 -8.23 -4.92
C TRP A 580 -3.41 -8.45 -6.43
N PRO A 581 -3.51 -7.38 -7.24
CA PRO A 581 -3.29 -5.97 -6.89
C PRO A 581 -4.56 -5.17 -6.52
N ARG A 582 -5.71 -5.84 -6.34
CA ARG A 582 -6.98 -5.18 -6.04
C ARG A 582 -6.94 -4.32 -4.77
N SER A 583 -6.33 -4.78 -3.69
CA SER A 583 -6.15 -3.97 -2.47
C SER A 583 -5.24 -2.76 -2.67
N ALA A 584 -4.30 -2.79 -3.62
CA ALA A 584 -3.48 -1.63 -3.95
C ALA A 584 -4.33 -0.51 -4.58
N ALA A 585 -5.38 -0.86 -5.34
CA ALA A 585 -6.36 0.08 -5.86
C ALA A 585 -7.12 0.81 -4.73
N VAL A 586 -7.58 0.06 -3.73
CA VAL A 586 -8.21 0.64 -2.52
C VAL A 586 -7.23 1.51 -1.75
N ALA A 587 -5.96 1.09 -1.64
CA ALA A 587 -4.94 1.85 -0.95
C ALA A 587 -4.69 3.23 -1.57
N GLU A 588 -4.58 3.33 -2.90
CA GLU A 588 -4.45 4.64 -3.57
C GLU A 588 -5.74 5.47 -3.47
N ARG A 589 -6.91 4.84 -3.58
CA ARG A 589 -8.19 5.53 -3.35
C ARG A 589 -8.22 6.18 -1.96
N LEU A 590 -7.78 5.49 -0.92
CA LEU A 590 -7.79 6.02 0.45
C LEU A 590 -6.60 6.94 0.78
N TRP A 591 -5.50 6.85 0.03
CA TRP A 591 -4.34 7.74 0.20
C TRP A 591 -4.53 9.06 -0.56
N SER A 592 -4.86 8.97 -1.85
CA SER A 592 -4.79 10.10 -2.78
C SER A 592 -6.16 10.71 -3.11
N ASP A 593 -7.24 9.94 -2.96
CA ASP A 593 -8.63 10.25 -3.33
C ASP A 593 -8.81 11.10 -4.60
N ARG A 594 -8.13 10.71 -5.68
CA ARG A 594 -8.17 11.46 -6.94
C ARG A 594 -9.51 11.35 -7.66
N VAL A 595 -9.96 12.44 -8.27
CA VAL A 595 -11.26 12.48 -8.98
C VAL A 595 -11.22 11.62 -10.23
N GLU A 596 -10.05 11.50 -10.84
CA GLU A 596 -9.80 10.59 -11.95
C GLU A 596 -10.08 9.14 -11.52
N GLY A 597 -10.94 8.46 -12.27
CA GLY A 597 -11.25 7.04 -12.09
C GLY A 597 -10.14 6.13 -12.61
N ALA A 598 -10.48 4.91 -13.03
CA ALA A 598 -9.51 3.94 -13.56
C ALA A 598 -9.00 4.32 -14.97
N THR A 599 -8.27 5.43 -15.07
CA THR A 599 -7.71 5.95 -16.32
C THR A 599 -6.51 5.11 -16.81
N ALA A 600 -6.09 5.37 -18.05
CA ALA A 600 -4.88 4.77 -18.62
C ALA A 600 -3.65 4.93 -17.71
N ASP A 601 -3.43 6.12 -17.14
CA ASP A 601 -2.31 6.38 -16.22
C ASP A 601 -2.38 5.49 -14.96
N VAL A 602 -3.56 5.36 -14.34
CA VAL A 602 -3.76 4.48 -13.18
C VAL A 602 -3.41 3.04 -13.53
N TYR A 603 -3.79 2.58 -14.72
CA TYR A 603 -3.44 1.24 -15.20
C TYR A 603 -1.92 1.04 -15.24
N LEU A 604 -1.17 1.97 -15.84
CA LEU A 604 0.29 1.89 -15.95
C LEU A 604 0.98 1.86 -14.59
N ARG A 605 0.54 2.73 -13.68
CA ARG A 605 1.12 2.82 -12.34
C ARG A 605 0.77 1.61 -11.49
N LEU A 606 -0.46 1.09 -11.60
CA LEU A 606 -0.88 -0.12 -10.89
C LEU A 606 -0.15 -1.35 -11.41
N ASP A 607 0.08 -1.46 -12.72
CA ASP A 607 0.86 -2.55 -13.32
C ASP A 607 2.33 -2.49 -12.85
N THR A 608 2.90 -1.29 -12.81
CA THR A 608 4.23 -1.06 -12.25
C THR A 608 4.29 -1.44 -10.77
N GLN A 609 3.27 -1.09 -9.98
CA GLN A 609 3.17 -1.49 -8.58
C GLN A 609 3.00 -3.00 -8.42
N ARG A 610 2.18 -3.65 -9.26
CA ARG A 610 2.01 -5.09 -9.29
C ARG A 610 3.34 -5.79 -9.58
N ALA A 611 4.12 -5.29 -10.53
CA ALA A 611 5.46 -5.80 -10.82
C ALA A 611 6.41 -5.63 -9.61
N ARG A 612 6.32 -4.51 -8.86
CA ARG A 612 7.08 -4.34 -7.61
C ARG A 612 6.69 -5.37 -6.55
N LEU A 613 5.39 -5.61 -6.35
CA LEU A 613 4.90 -6.62 -5.42
C LEU A 613 5.41 -8.02 -5.78
N VAL A 614 5.35 -8.40 -7.07
CA VAL A 614 5.88 -9.69 -7.55
C VAL A 614 7.36 -9.84 -7.26
N ARG A 615 8.16 -8.78 -7.46
CA ARG A 615 9.60 -8.80 -7.13
C ARG A 615 9.87 -8.93 -5.62
N ARG A 616 8.96 -8.44 -4.77
CA ARG A 616 9.01 -8.61 -3.31
C ARG A 616 8.41 -9.95 -2.84
N GLY A 617 8.23 -10.91 -3.75
CA GLY A 617 7.75 -12.26 -3.43
C GLY A 617 6.24 -12.41 -3.28
N VAL A 618 5.44 -11.39 -3.62
CA VAL A 618 3.97 -11.45 -3.58
C VAL A 618 3.45 -12.01 -4.91
N HIS A 619 2.70 -13.11 -4.88
CA HIS A 619 2.14 -13.71 -6.09
C HIS A 619 0.88 -12.97 -6.59
N ALA A 620 1.01 -11.66 -6.89
CA ALA A 620 -0.07 -10.79 -7.32
C ALA A 620 -0.60 -11.16 -8.71
N ALA A 621 -1.93 -11.18 -8.85
CA ALA A 621 -2.61 -11.49 -10.10
C ALA A 621 -2.23 -10.50 -11.21
N PRO A 622 -2.13 -10.96 -12.48
CA PRO A 622 -1.94 -10.06 -13.61
C PRO A 622 -3.20 -9.22 -13.85
N LEU A 623 -3.01 -7.96 -14.28
CA LEU A 623 -4.11 -7.07 -14.66
C LEU A 623 -4.62 -7.35 -16.09
N TRP A 624 -3.68 -7.72 -16.98
CA TRP A 624 -3.85 -7.91 -18.42
C TRP A 624 -2.82 -8.91 -18.97
N PRO A 625 -2.89 -9.31 -20.26
CA PRO A 625 -1.85 -10.13 -20.87
C PRO A 625 -0.46 -9.48 -20.76
N ARG A 626 0.58 -10.29 -20.57
CA ARG A 626 1.99 -9.84 -20.51
C ARG A 626 2.42 -8.99 -21.73
N TRP A 627 1.80 -9.22 -22.89
CA TRP A 627 2.05 -8.36 -24.05
C TRP A 627 1.61 -6.91 -23.81
N CYS A 628 0.50 -6.68 -23.11
CA CYS A 628 0.04 -5.34 -22.73
C CYS A 628 1.01 -4.69 -21.75
N GLU A 629 1.59 -5.42 -20.79
CA GLU A 629 2.65 -4.88 -19.90
C GLU A 629 3.78 -4.25 -20.73
N HIS A 630 4.18 -4.90 -21.83
CA HIS A 630 5.26 -4.42 -22.71
C HIS A 630 4.82 -3.41 -23.80
N ASN A 631 3.52 -3.30 -24.07
CA ASN A 631 2.93 -2.43 -25.10
C ASN A 631 1.66 -1.75 -24.55
N PRO A 632 1.74 -1.04 -23.42
CA PRO A 632 0.56 -0.64 -22.66
C PRO A 632 -0.43 0.19 -23.47
N ASN A 633 0.09 1.08 -24.31
CA ASN A 633 -0.72 1.98 -25.14
C ASN A 633 -1.53 1.27 -26.23
N ALA A 634 -1.22 0.00 -26.53
CA ALA A 634 -2.01 -0.78 -27.49
C ALA A 634 -3.20 -1.48 -26.82
N CYS A 635 -3.28 -1.46 -25.49
CA CYS A 635 -4.34 -2.10 -24.71
C CYS A 635 -5.21 -1.10 -23.93
N LEU A 636 -4.92 0.20 -24.03
CA LEU A 636 -5.56 1.30 -23.29
C LEU A 636 -6.28 2.28 -24.19
#